data_AF-A0A932QXM1-F1
#
_entry.id   AF-A0A932QXM1-F1
#
_cell.length_a   1.000
_cell.length_b   1.000
_cell.length_c   1.000
_cell.angle_alpha   90.00
_cell.angle_beta   90.00
_cell.angle_gamma   90.00
#
_symmetry.space_group_name_H-M   'P 1'
#
loop_
_entity.id
_entity.type
_entity.pdbx_description
1 polymer ?
#
loop_
_entity_poly.entity_id
_entity_poly.type
_entity_poly.pdbx_seq_one_letter_code
_entity_poly.pdbx_strand_id
1 'polypeptide(L)'
;MKKNTNWIMIFCLATLLVVFIFYLPTTFFQLKAFDELMPFHESFLPVCFSFSEMYELISLLGLNHYFEATNTLYSDIVSLRSNPAGTFLVLLVQLIFQKNSVAYHMCSLVLHLINAALIFLMMNKATLYLNKSESITSAQDEQNNKTRLSIISLLTLLWALHPINIESVLLLSNTNTLIGHTLCFLTVYIYIKQLPFDFKPIKQTLSRFLILFLPFMIALFTAEYNFMLPFILFIYTIAMKLYFNYKSTSFSKSFPICLRETLSETLPLFIAAFLFVIAFIFSPSRINIGSHSLILILERIFWLSPQILFHFFKLVFFPIKLSIDQTFLLRLGKSLFDPYAVFCFSFIFIIICLSFLSLIKATSKLPFFFITFLSFLLSLVPYSQILAPSYNLVSERYLYLPLFLLIFGFSHLLFNNFQINTSINKMPTKILLFILFSLMCTYTTRDYFRTLDWKDNITFYKSAIKATNNPLYKAFRYMELTSQDKLLIEYPEEAVEPKYKKLAIKNLKKAIELLKIEKDKFQLSTPLIIKNYGLDPRTLLAKAEYLLAKVDFSLNNDIQKALSIMQNNIEDPDLLSTDALAFYSSLFYFSDKPDKAEELLRLGYKKDPYSLRIVFSLCDFILIKYGNLAEIEKYALKAFKYYPYDTKTLLLLTKLYKVKGEREKYAYFSYVYGLRTHSLEDLKIAHNLYLLLNNKDRLLKAENRIVSLEKILSGRD
;
A
#
# COMPACT_ATOMS: atom_id res chain seq x y z
N MET A 1 -42.67 9.20 -3.08
CA MET A 1 -41.31 8.75 -3.49
C MET A 1 -40.45 9.86 -4.12
N LYS A 2 -40.90 10.59 -5.17
CA LYS A 2 -40.08 11.63 -5.85
C LYS A 2 -39.43 12.69 -4.93
N LYS A 3 -40.15 13.24 -3.93
CA LYS A 3 -39.59 14.23 -2.97
C LYS A 3 -38.47 13.69 -2.07
N ASN A 4 -38.50 12.41 -1.69
CA ASN A 4 -37.48 11.80 -0.80
C ASN A 4 -36.17 11.56 -1.56
N THR A 5 -36.27 11.12 -2.82
CA THR A 5 -35.10 10.97 -3.71
C THR A 5 -34.36 12.30 -3.86
N ASN A 6 -35.07 13.42 -3.92
CA ASN A 6 -34.45 14.76 -4.00
C ASN A 6 -33.60 15.08 -2.78
N TRP A 7 -34.08 14.84 -1.55
CA TRP A 7 -33.29 15.14 -0.34
C TRP A 7 -32.05 14.27 -0.20
N ILE A 8 -32.15 12.97 -0.48
CA ILE A 8 -30.98 12.06 -0.45
C ILE A 8 -29.89 12.58 -1.40
N MET A 9 -30.29 12.97 -2.62
CA MET A 9 -29.38 13.48 -3.63
C MET A 9 -28.76 14.82 -3.21
N ILE A 10 -29.56 15.75 -2.67
CA ILE A 10 -29.08 17.06 -2.19
C ILE A 10 -28.04 16.89 -1.08
N PHE A 11 -28.32 16.09 -0.04
CA PHE A 11 -27.37 15.88 1.06
C PHE A 11 -26.10 15.15 0.60
N CYS A 12 -26.24 14.17 -0.30
CA CYS A 12 -25.09 13.49 -0.89
C CYS A 12 -24.22 14.48 -1.68
N LEU A 13 -24.80 15.24 -2.62
CA LEU A 13 -24.07 16.21 -3.43
C LEU A 13 -23.45 17.33 -2.59
N ALA A 14 -24.15 17.82 -1.55
CA ALA A 14 -23.58 18.79 -0.62
C ALA A 14 -22.39 18.24 0.15
N THR A 15 -22.47 16.98 0.61
CA THR A 15 -21.36 16.28 1.28
C THR A 15 -20.16 16.16 0.33
N LEU A 16 -20.40 15.74 -0.92
CA LEU A 16 -19.35 15.61 -1.92
C LEU A 16 -18.73 16.96 -2.30
N LEU A 17 -19.52 18.03 -2.36
CA LEU A 17 -19.02 19.38 -2.63
C LEU A 17 -18.04 19.84 -1.55
N VAL A 18 -18.34 19.58 -0.27
CA VAL A 18 -17.42 19.89 0.83
C VAL A 18 -16.09 19.13 0.68
N VAL A 19 -16.15 17.83 0.38
CA VAL A 19 -14.94 17.01 0.15
C VAL A 19 -14.16 17.51 -1.06
N PHE A 20 -14.85 17.83 -2.17
CA PHE A 20 -14.23 18.34 -3.38
C PHE A 20 -13.51 19.67 -3.13
N ILE A 21 -14.18 20.65 -2.51
CA ILE A 21 -13.60 21.97 -2.21
C ILE A 21 -12.35 21.82 -1.32
N PHE A 22 -12.41 20.91 -0.33
CA PHE A 22 -11.29 20.69 0.58
C PHE A 22 -10.04 20.15 -0.14
N TYR A 23 -10.19 19.15 -1.01
CA TYR A 23 -9.07 18.51 -1.70
C TYR A 23 -8.68 19.18 -3.03
N LEU A 24 -9.52 20.03 -3.62
CA LEU A 24 -9.21 20.67 -4.90
C LEU A 24 -7.82 21.34 -4.95
N PRO A 25 -7.37 22.09 -3.91
CA PRO A 25 -6.03 22.68 -3.91
C PRO A 25 -4.89 21.65 -4.01
N THR A 26 -5.10 20.41 -3.52
CA THR A 26 -4.06 19.37 -3.53
C THR A 26 -3.80 18.82 -4.94
N THR A 27 -4.70 19.08 -5.90
CA THR A 27 -4.50 18.67 -7.31
C THR A 27 -3.35 19.40 -8.00
N PHE A 28 -2.94 20.54 -7.44
CA PHE A 28 -1.83 21.36 -7.94
C PHE A 28 -0.53 21.15 -7.16
N PHE A 29 -0.46 20.16 -6.26
CA PHE A 29 0.77 19.88 -5.53
C PHE A 29 1.84 19.27 -6.43
N GLN A 30 3.10 19.47 -6.06
CA GLN A 30 4.23 18.89 -6.79
C GLN A 30 4.29 17.37 -6.58
N LEU A 31 4.90 16.64 -7.50
CA LEU A 31 5.14 15.21 -7.31
C LEU A 31 6.18 14.96 -6.22
N LYS A 32 5.97 13.91 -5.42
CA LYS A 32 6.92 13.54 -4.37
C LYS A 32 7.95 12.55 -4.89
N ALA A 33 9.21 12.79 -4.52
CA ALA A 33 10.30 11.84 -4.77
C ALA A 33 10.09 10.48 -4.08
N PHE A 34 9.17 10.44 -3.10
CA PHE A 34 8.72 9.24 -2.43
C PHE A 34 7.70 8.48 -3.29
N ASP A 35 8.20 7.53 -4.10
CA ASP A 35 7.44 6.61 -4.98
C ASP A 35 6.62 7.26 -6.12
N GLU A 36 6.22 8.52 -6.04
CA GLU A 36 5.35 9.16 -7.06
C GLU A 36 6.08 9.52 -8.35
N LEU A 37 7.41 9.66 -8.32
CA LEU A 37 8.18 9.89 -9.53
C LEU A 37 8.37 8.61 -10.37
N MET A 38 8.07 7.43 -9.81
CA MET A 38 8.29 6.16 -10.50
C MET A 38 7.51 6.05 -11.82
N PRO A 39 6.21 6.42 -11.89
CA PRO A 39 5.49 6.48 -13.16
C PRO A 39 6.08 7.47 -14.18
N PHE A 40 6.62 8.61 -13.72
CA PHE A 40 7.09 9.71 -14.58
C PHE A 40 8.50 9.47 -15.13
N HIS A 41 9.34 8.81 -14.34
CA HIS A 41 10.65 8.32 -14.77
C HIS A 41 10.58 6.94 -15.41
N GLU A 42 9.38 6.37 -15.55
CA GLU A 42 9.14 5.06 -16.15
C GLU A 42 9.98 3.96 -15.46
N SER A 43 10.20 4.10 -14.14
CA SER A 43 11.14 3.27 -13.38
C SER A 43 10.79 1.79 -13.44
N PHE A 44 9.51 1.46 -13.58
CA PHE A 44 9.02 0.08 -13.63
C PHE A 44 8.22 -0.26 -14.89
N LEU A 45 7.28 0.61 -15.26
CA LEU A 45 6.41 0.44 -16.43
C LEU A 45 6.53 1.66 -17.34
N PRO A 46 6.54 1.46 -18.68
CA PRO A 46 6.70 2.54 -19.65
C PRO A 46 5.42 3.37 -19.78
N VAL A 47 5.56 4.64 -20.15
CA VAL A 47 4.40 5.47 -20.54
C VAL A 47 4.14 5.23 -22.03
N CYS A 48 3.09 4.47 -22.34
CA CYS A 48 2.71 4.20 -23.73
C CYS A 48 2.07 5.44 -24.38
N PHE A 49 2.34 5.65 -25.67
CA PHE A 49 1.72 6.71 -26.48
C PHE A 49 0.41 6.27 -27.12
N SER A 50 0.19 4.96 -27.31
CA SER A 50 -1.03 4.44 -27.90
C SER A 50 -1.48 3.11 -27.31
N PHE A 51 -2.75 2.77 -27.50
CA PHE A 51 -3.28 1.48 -27.10
C PHE A 51 -2.60 0.32 -27.85
N SER A 52 -2.22 0.54 -29.11
CA SER A 52 -1.51 -0.46 -29.92
C SER A 52 -0.15 -0.81 -29.31
N GLU A 53 0.59 0.20 -28.83
CA GLU A 53 1.87 -0.01 -28.13
C GLU A 53 1.69 -0.76 -26.83
N MET A 54 0.71 -0.35 -26.02
CA MET A 54 0.40 -1.01 -24.75
C MET A 54 0.05 -2.48 -24.98
N TYR A 55 -0.81 -2.77 -25.97
CA TYR A 55 -1.16 -4.13 -26.35
C TYR A 55 0.07 -4.93 -26.80
N GLU A 56 0.93 -4.33 -27.62
CA GLU A 56 2.14 -4.99 -28.10
C GLU A 56 3.11 -5.33 -26.97
N LEU A 57 3.39 -4.39 -26.07
CA LEU A 57 4.21 -4.62 -24.87
C LEU A 57 3.63 -5.75 -24.01
N ILE A 58 2.32 -5.74 -23.74
CA ILE A 58 1.65 -6.80 -22.99
C ILE A 58 1.75 -8.15 -23.72
N SER A 59 1.64 -8.16 -25.05
CA SER A 59 1.76 -9.40 -25.84
C SER A 59 3.16 -10.00 -25.79
N LEU A 60 4.20 -9.17 -25.65
CA LEU A 60 5.60 -9.60 -25.62
C LEU A 60 6.08 -9.95 -24.21
N LEU A 61 5.65 -9.18 -23.21
CA LEU A 61 6.18 -9.23 -21.85
C LEU A 61 5.19 -9.82 -20.83
N GLY A 62 3.91 -9.94 -21.20
CA GLY A 62 2.84 -10.38 -20.33
C GLY A 62 2.46 -9.33 -19.27
N LEU A 63 1.53 -9.70 -18.38
CA LEU A 63 1.09 -8.85 -17.27
C LEU A 63 1.81 -9.17 -15.94
N ASN A 64 2.59 -10.25 -15.92
CA ASN A 64 3.29 -10.75 -14.74
C ASN A 64 4.59 -9.96 -14.51
N HIS A 65 4.46 -8.68 -14.14
CA HIS A 65 5.58 -7.86 -13.68
C HIS A 65 5.65 -7.88 -12.15
N TYR A 66 6.84 -8.08 -11.61
CA TYR A 66 7.09 -8.09 -10.18
C TYR A 66 7.75 -6.78 -9.76
N PHE A 67 7.41 -6.31 -8.57
CA PHE A 67 8.06 -5.18 -7.93
C PHE A 67 8.81 -5.66 -6.70
N GLU A 68 10.09 -5.30 -6.61
CA GLU A 68 10.91 -5.49 -5.42
C GLU A 68 10.57 -4.38 -4.42
N ALA A 69 9.73 -4.71 -3.44
CA ALA A 69 9.38 -3.77 -2.38
C ALA A 69 10.26 -4.04 -1.16
N THR A 70 11.17 -3.11 -0.88
CA THR A 70 12.10 -3.16 0.24
C THR A 70 12.06 -1.87 1.02
N ASN A 71 12.40 -1.96 2.31
CA ASN A 71 12.76 -0.77 3.04
C ASN A 71 13.85 -1.09 4.06
N THR A 72 15.09 -0.86 3.65
CA THR A 72 16.29 -1.27 4.39
C THR A 72 16.35 -0.74 5.83
N LEU A 73 15.58 0.30 6.17
CA LEU A 73 15.54 0.84 7.53
C LEU A 73 14.33 0.34 8.34
N TYR A 74 13.16 0.11 7.72
CA TYR A 74 11.97 -0.40 8.40
C TYR A 74 11.96 -1.92 8.57
N SER A 75 12.59 -2.66 7.66
CA SER A 75 12.61 -4.11 7.69
C SER A 75 13.63 -4.70 6.71
N ASP A 76 14.25 -5.82 7.06
CA ASP A 76 15.02 -6.65 6.13
C ASP A 76 14.16 -7.60 5.29
N ILE A 77 12.84 -7.58 5.51
CA ILE A 77 11.90 -8.34 4.69
C ILE A 77 11.84 -7.70 3.31
N VAL A 78 12.25 -8.46 2.31
CA VAL A 78 12.02 -8.14 0.90
C VAL A 78 10.70 -8.74 0.48
N SER A 79 9.87 -7.95 -0.20
CA SER A 79 8.60 -8.42 -0.73
C SER A 79 8.57 -8.31 -2.25
N LEU A 80 8.49 -9.44 -2.95
CA LEU A 80 8.13 -9.44 -4.36
C LEU A 80 6.61 -9.41 -4.52
N ARG A 81 6.11 -8.39 -5.20
CA ARG A 81 4.68 -8.17 -5.43
C ARG A 81 4.37 -8.24 -6.91
N SER A 82 3.30 -8.92 -7.29
CA SER A 82 2.82 -8.97 -8.68
C SER A 82 1.31 -8.96 -8.69
N ASN A 83 0.74 -7.97 -9.39
CA ASN A 83 -0.70 -7.76 -9.50
C ASN A 83 -1.04 -7.59 -11.00
N PRO A 84 -1.38 -8.67 -11.73
CA PRO A 84 -1.55 -8.60 -13.19
C PRO A 84 -2.60 -7.57 -13.65
N ALA A 85 -3.73 -7.46 -12.96
CA ALA A 85 -4.72 -6.41 -13.26
C ALA A 85 -4.19 -5.02 -12.87
N GLY A 86 -3.41 -4.93 -11.79
CA GLY A 86 -2.69 -3.72 -11.41
C GLY A 86 -1.70 -3.25 -12.48
N THR A 87 -0.93 -4.15 -13.10
CA THR A 87 -0.01 -3.84 -14.21
C THR A 87 -0.78 -3.24 -15.39
N PHE A 88 -1.88 -3.89 -15.80
CA PHE A 88 -2.73 -3.39 -16.88
C PHE A 88 -3.30 -2.00 -16.55
N LEU A 89 -3.83 -1.82 -15.33
CA LEU A 89 -4.42 -0.56 -14.90
C LEU A 89 -3.37 0.57 -14.85
N VAL A 90 -2.15 0.30 -14.39
CA VAL A 90 -1.08 1.30 -14.37
C VAL A 90 -0.71 1.72 -15.78
N LEU A 91 -0.52 0.77 -16.71
CA LEU A 91 -0.26 1.07 -18.12
C LEU A 91 -1.39 1.90 -18.74
N LEU A 92 -2.66 1.55 -18.44
CA LEU A 92 -3.83 2.28 -18.94
C LEU A 92 -3.90 3.69 -18.37
N VAL A 93 -3.66 3.87 -17.07
CA VAL A 93 -3.66 5.18 -16.41
C VAL A 93 -2.50 6.04 -16.95
N GLN A 94 -1.32 5.46 -17.15
CA GLN A 94 -0.17 6.14 -17.78
C GLN A 94 -0.47 6.54 -19.22
N LEU A 95 -1.15 5.68 -20.00
CA LEU A 95 -1.58 6.01 -21.36
C LEU A 95 -2.56 7.20 -21.39
N ILE A 96 -3.52 7.26 -20.46
CA ILE A 96 -4.54 8.31 -20.42
C ILE A 96 -3.98 9.65 -19.92
N PHE A 97 -3.17 9.62 -18.84
CA PHE A 97 -2.72 10.85 -18.17
C PHE A 97 -1.31 11.29 -18.57
N GLN A 98 -0.56 10.44 -19.26
CA GLN A 98 0.81 10.73 -19.69
C GLN A 98 1.64 11.24 -18.50
N LYS A 99 2.47 12.27 -18.66
CA LYS A 99 3.26 12.87 -17.56
C LYS A 99 2.56 14.10 -16.94
N ASN A 100 1.22 14.10 -16.87
CA ASN A 100 0.46 15.21 -16.27
C ASN A 100 0.09 14.94 -14.79
N SER A 101 0.83 15.53 -13.86
CA SER A 101 0.60 15.36 -12.40
C SER A 101 -0.80 15.75 -11.94
N VAL A 102 -1.37 16.83 -12.48
CA VAL A 102 -2.71 17.32 -12.11
C VAL A 102 -3.77 16.27 -12.45
N ALA A 103 -3.64 15.61 -13.60
CA ALA A 103 -4.57 14.57 -14.03
C ALA A 103 -4.56 13.36 -13.08
N TYR A 104 -3.37 12.94 -12.61
CA TYR A 104 -3.26 11.86 -11.61
C TYR A 104 -3.91 12.24 -10.27
N HIS A 105 -3.61 13.43 -9.73
CA HIS A 105 -4.23 13.86 -8.48
C HIS A 105 -5.74 14.02 -8.63
N MET A 106 -6.22 14.53 -9.76
CA MET A 106 -7.64 14.64 -10.05
C MET A 106 -8.31 13.26 -10.13
N CYS A 107 -7.65 12.27 -10.74
CA CYS A 107 -8.15 10.89 -10.76
C CYS A 107 -8.32 10.34 -9.33
N SER A 108 -7.31 10.53 -8.48
CA SER A 108 -7.38 10.11 -7.07
C SER A 108 -8.53 10.81 -6.31
N LEU A 109 -8.69 12.12 -6.52
CA LEU A 109 -9.80 12.89 -5.93
C LEU A 109 -11.17 12.36 -6.41
N VAL A 110 -11.34 12.09 -7.70
CA VAL A 110 -12.57 11.52 -8.25
C VAL A 110 -12.87 10.16 -7.62
N LEU A 111 -11.87 9.28 -7.49
CA LEU A 111 -12.05 8.00 -6.80
C LEU A 111 -12.43 8.19 -5.32
N HIS A 112 -11.82 9.14 -4.62
CA HIS A 112 -12.19 9.46 -3.24
C HIS A 112 -13.64 9.97 -3.11
N LEU A 113 -14.09 10.82 -4.04
CA LEU A 113 -15.48 11.29 -4.10
C LEU A 113 -16.47 10.16 -4.38
N ILE A 114 -16.15 9.25 -5.30
CA ILE A 114 -16.97 8.05 -5.55
C ILE A 114 -17.09 7.22 -4.27
N ASN A 115 -15.99 7.04 -3.55
CA ASN A 115 -15.98 6.29 -2.29
C ASN A 115 -16.82 6.99 -1.21
N ALA A 116 -16.72 8.30 -1.06
CA ALA A 116 -17.56 9.08 -0.15
C ALA A 116 -19.06 8.95 -0.50
N ALA A 117 -19.40 8.96 -1.80
CA ALA A 117 -20.77 8.77 -2.26
C ALA A 117 -21.29 7.36 -1.93
N LEU A 118 -20.49 6.33 -2.17
CA LEU A 118 -20.84 4.94 -1.83
C LEU A 118 -21.04 4.79 -0.32
N ILE A 119 -20.17 5.38 0.49
CA ILE A 119 -20.28 5.37 1.97
C ILE A 119 -21.57 6.04 2.44
N PHE A 120 -21.88 7.22 1.91
CA PHE A 120 -23.13 7.91 2.19
C PHE A 120 -24.33 7.01 1.86
N LEU A 121 -24.33 6.39 0.67
CA LEU A 121 -25.42 5.52 0.22
C LEU A 121 -25.53 4.24 1.07
N MET A 122 -24.41 3.64 1.48
CA MET A 122 -24.38 2.47 2.36
C MET A 122 -24.94 2.80 3.74
N MET A 123 -24.50 3.91 4.36
CA MET A 123 -25.06 4.37 5.64
C MET A 123 -26.54 4.73 5.50
N ASN A 124 -26.94 5.41 4.43
CA ASN A 124 -28.34 5.72 4.18
C ASN A 124 -29.19 4.44 4.09
N LYS A 125 -28.72 3.40 3.39
CA LYS A 125 -29.44 2.13 3.31
C LYS A 125 -29.45 1.38 4.65
N ALA A 126 -28.31 1.31 5.33
CA ALA A 126 -28.17 0.62 6.61
C ALA A 126 -29.10 1.19 7.69
N THR A 127 -29.20 2.52 7.76
CA THR A 127 -30.03 3.22 8.74
C THR A 127 -31.53 3.03 8.51
N LEU A 128 -31.97 2.77 7.28
CA LEU A 128 -33.37 2.45 6.99
C LEU A 128 -33.78 1.10 7.59
N TYR A 129 -32.86 0.13 7.73
CA TYR A 129 -33.13 -1.14 8.41
C TYR A 129 -33.44 -0.96 9.89
N LEU A 130 -32.75 -0.03 10.54
CA LEU A 130 -32.90 0.21 11.97
C LEU A 130 -34.16 1.00 12.31
N ASN A 131 -34.61 1.89 11.40
CA ASN A 131 -35.70 2.82 11.68
C ASN A 131 -37.12 2.36 11.29
N LYS A 132 -37.32 1.18 10.67
CA LYS A 132 -38.63 0.58 10.30
C LYS A 132 -39.70 1.56 9.75
N SER A 133 -39.30 2.69 9.17
CA SER A 133 -40.20 3.75 8.71
C SER A 133 -40.26 3.70 7.20
N GLU A 134 -41.23 2.94 6.66
CA GLU A 134 -41.47 2.87 5.22
C GLU A 134 -42.47 3.93 4.72
N SER A 135 -43.17 4.66 5.61
CA SER A 135 -44.11 5.70 5.18
C SER A 135 -43.83 7.04 5.85
N ILE A 136 -43.36 8.00 5.04
CA ILE A 136 -43.29 9.42 5.36
C ILE A 136 -44.65 9.99 4.96
N THR A 137 -45.55 10.17 5.92
CA THR A 137 -46.91 10.71 5.67
C THR A 137 -47.11 12.09 6.31
N SER A 138 -46.23 12.51 7.21
CA SER A 138 -46.35 13.78 7.95
C SER A 138 -45.16 14.72 7.76
N ALA A 139 -45.35 16.03 8.04
CA ALA A 139 -44.28 17.03 8.07
C ALA A 139 -43.18 16.70 9.11
N GLN A 140 -43.54 15.96 10.16
CA GLN A 140 -42.61 15.49 11.20
C GLN A 140 -41.68 14.39 10.67
N ASP A 141 -42.16 13.54 9.76
CA ASP A 141 -41.35 12.52 9.08
C ASP A 141 -40.32 13.13 8.13
N GLU A 142 -40.65 14.26 7.49
CA GLU A 142 -39.70 14.98 6.64
C GLU A 142 -38.54 15.56 7.46
N GLN A 143 -38.82 16.17 8.62
CA GLN A 143 -37.79 16.72 9.50
C GLN A 143 -36.89 15.64 10.11
N ASN A 144 -37.47 14.49 10.49
CA ASN A 144 -36.73 13.33 10.97
C ASN A 144 -35.79 12.78 9.89
N ASN A 145 -36.26 12.71 8.63
CA ASN A 145 -35.42 12.27 7.50
C ASN A 145 -34.27 13.25 7.23
N LYS A 146 -34.49 14.56 7.28
CA LYS A 146 -33.41 15.56 7.16
C LYS A 146 -32.37 15.39 8.27
N THR A 147 -32.80 15.20 9.51
CA THR A 147 -31.89 14.98 10.66
C THR A 147 -31.05 13.72 10.47
N ARG A 148 -31.68 12.61 10.01
CA ARG A 148 -30.99 11.37 9.67
C ARG A 148 -29.94 11.59 8.57
N LEU A 149 -30.30 12.28 7.49
CA LEU A 149 -29.38 12.60 6.40
C LEU A 149 -28.24 13.54 6.84
N SER A 150 -28.49 14.48 7.76
CA SER A 150 -27.44 15.32 8.36
C SER A 150 -26.43 14.48 9.15
N ILE A 151 -26.89 13.53 9.96
CA ILE A 151 -25.99 12.62 10.71
C ILE A 151 -25.17 11.76 9.73
N ILE A 152 -25.81 11.21 8.69
CA ILE A 152 -25.10 10.44 7.65
C ILE A 152 -24.05 11.30 6.94
N SER A 153 -24.38 12.56 6.64
CA SER A 153 -23.44 13.51 6.03
C SER A 153 -22.24 13.75 6.93
N LEU A 154 -22.47 14.03 8.23
CA LEU A 154 -21.39 14.23 9.21
C LEU A 154 -20.52 12.97 9.38
N LEU A 155 -21.11 11.78 9.44
CA LEU A 155 -20.36 10.52 9.51
C LEU A 155 -19.54 10.26 8.25
N THR A 156 -20.08 10.62 7.07
CA THR A 156 -19.37 10.52 5.79
C THR A 156 -18.20 11.52 5.74
N LEU A 157 -18.40 12.76 6.22
CA LEU A 157 -17.34 13.77 6.33
C LEU A 157 -16.27 13.38 7.35
N LEU A 158 -16.67 12.79 8.49
CA LEU A 158 -15.73 12.25 9.49
C LEU A 158 -14.82 11.17 8.91
N TRP A 159 -15.29 10.42 7.91
CA TRP A 159 -14.45 9.48 7.17
C TRP A 159 -13.62 10.21 6.10
N ALA A 160 -14.26 10.98 5.21
CA ALA A 160 -13.61 11.57 4.04
C ALA A 160 -12.52 12.60 4.40
N LEU A 161 -12.74 13.37 5.47
CA LEU A 161 -11.84 14.42 5.96
C LEU A 161 -11.07 13.98 7.22
N HIS A 162 -10.83 12.68 7.35
CA HIS A 162 -10.01 12.14 8.43
C HIS A 162 -8.52 12.22 8.07
N PRO A 163 -7.64 12.73 8.95
CA PRO A 163 -6.20 12.89 8.71
C PRO A 163 -5.46 11.65 8.18
N ILE A 164 -5.94 10.46 8.50
CA ILE A 164 -5.31 9.19 8.11
C ILE A 164 -5.58 8.81 6.64
N ASN A 165 -6.57 9.46 6.00
CA ASN A 165 -6.92 9.20 4.61
C ASN A 165 -6.08 10.04 3.64
N ILE A 166 -5.38 11.09 4.11
CA ILE A 166 -4.52 11.94 3.27
C ILE A 166 -3.53 11.12 2.47
N GLU A 167 -2.81 10.20 3.12
CA GLU A 167 -1.82 9.37 2.43
C GLU A 167 -2.48 8.56 1.31
N SER A 168 -3.68 8.02 1.52
CA SER A 168 -4.38 7.25 0.48
C SER A 168 -4.81 8.08 -0.73
N VAL A 169 -5.14 9.36 -0.52
CA VAL A 169 -5.66 10.25 -1.56
C VAL A 169 -4.54 11.00 -2.28
N LEU A 170 -3.51 11.47 -1.56
CA LEU A 170 -2.45 12.28 -2.16
C LEU A 170 -1.34 11.44 -2.79
N LEU A 171 -1.04 10.25 -2.23
CA LEU A 171 0.03 9.39 -2.73
C LEU A 171 -0.32 8.74 -4.07
N LEU A 172 0.26 9.24 -5.16
CA LEU A 172 -0.07 8.75 -6.51
C LEU A 172 0.27 7.27 -6.75
N SER A 173 1.34 6.77 -6.14
CA SER A 173 1.72 5.35 -6.23
C SER A 173 0.68 4.41 -5.59
N ASN A 174 -0.25 4.94 -4.79
CA ASN A 174 -1.33 4.19 -4.14
C ASN A 174 -2.61 4.09 -4.99
N THR A 175 -2.63 4.60 -6.23
CA THR A 175 -3.82 4.64 -7.10
C THR A 175 -4.47 3.27 -7.28
N ASN A 176 -3.68 2.20 -7.48
CA ASN A 176 -4.22 0.83 -7.58
C ASN A 176 -5.00 0.41 -6.32
N THR A 177 -4.46 0.70 -5.14
CA THR A 177 -5.14 0.40 -3.88
C THR A 177 -6.45 1.19 -3.75
N LEU A 178 -6.47 2.45 -4.20
CA LEU A 178 -7.69 3.27 -4.18
C LEU A 178 -8.77 2.76 -5.16
N ILE A 179 -8.37 2.31 -6.36
CA ILE A 179 -9.27 1.64 -7.31
C ILE A 179 -9.81 0.34 -6.70
N GLY A 180 -8.93 -0.48 -6.10
CA GLY A 180 -9.31 -1.71 -5.42
C GLY A 180 -10.35 -1.47 -4.31
N HIS A 181 -10.11 -0.47 -3.45
CA HIS A 181 -11.08 -0.06 -2.42
C HIS A 181 -12.39 0.44 -3.01
N THR A 182 -12.35 1.15 -4.15
CA THR A 182 -13.57 1.61 -4.85
C THR A 182 -14.43 0.45 -5.31
N LEU A 183 -13.83 -0.58 -5.90
CA LEU A 183 -14.52 -1.81 -6.28
C LEU A 183 -15.01 -2.61 -5.07
N CYS A 184 -14.29 -2.58 -3.94
CA CYS A 184 -14.76 -3.16 -2.69
C CYS A 184 -15.97 -2.41 -2.14
N PHE A 185 -15.95 -1.07 -2.06
CA PHE A 185 -17.10 -0.29 -1.61
C PHE A 185 -18.30 -0.47 -2.54
N LEU A 186 -18.08 -0.59 -3.85
CA LEU A 186 -19.13 -0.92 -4.81
C LEU A 186 -19.73 -2.31 -4.50
N THR A 187 -18.90 -3.32 -4.26
CA THR A 187 -19.34 -4.67 -3.86
C THR A 187 -20.15 -4.63 -2.56
N VAL A 188 -19.68 -3.92 -1.52
CA VAL A 188 -20.39 -3.76 -0.25
C VAL A 188 -21.72 -3.04 -0.45
N TYR A 189 -21.74 -1.95 -1.23
CA TYR A 189 -22.95 -1.22 -1.53
C TYR A 189 -23.98 -2.09 -2.24
N ILE A 190 -23.57 -2.84 -3.27
CA ILE A 190 -24.47 -3.74 -3.98
C ILE A 190 -24.99 -4.83 -3.05
N TYR A 191 -24.12 -5.42 -2.24
CA TYR A 191 -24.49 -6.43 -1.25
C TYR A 191 -25.54 -5.91 -0.27
N ILE A 192 -25.27 -4.77 0.39
CA ILE A 192 -26.19 -4.13 1.34
C ILE A 192 -27.50 -3.74 0.64
N LYS A 193 -27.45 -3.19 -0.58
CA LYS A 193 -28.65 -2.79 -1.34
C LYS A 193 -29.61 -3.95 -1.59
N GLN A 194 -29.08 -5.16 -1.81
CA GLN A 194 -29.85 -6.37 -2.09
C GLN A 194 -30.44 -7.03 -0.83
N LEU A 195 -29.99 -6.67 0.38
CA LEU A 195 -30.53 -7.24 1.61
C LEU A 195 -31.97 -6.76 1.84
N PRO A 196 -32.94 -7.66 2.10
CA PRO A 196 -34.31 -7.29 2.41
C PRO A 196 -34.38 -6.67 3.81
N PHE A 197 -35.42 -5.87 4.07
CA PHE A 197 -35.57 -5.16 5.35
C PHE A 197 -35.71 -6.09 6.56
N ASP A 198 -36.29 -7.26 6.32
CA ASP A 198 -36.46 -8.32 7.31
C ASP A 198 -35.32 -9.34 7.29
N PHE A 199 -34.20 -9.05 6.60
CA PHE A 199 -33.01 -9.92 6.50
C PHE A 199 -33.33 -11.40 6.18
N LYS A 200 -34.46 -11.69 5.53
CA LYS A 200 -34.83 -13.04 5.12
C LYS A 200 -33.83 -13.62 4.13
N PRO A 201 -33.68 -14.96 4.10
CA PRO A 201 -32.78 -15.61 3.16
C PRO A 201 -33.13 -15.26 1.72
N ILE A 202 -32.11 -14.92 0.94
CA ILE A 202 -32.27 -14.51 -0.44
C ILE A 202 -31.80 -15.63 -1.36
N LYS A 203 -32.62 -15.96 -2.37
CA LYS A 203 -32.23 -16.96 -3.37
C LYS A 203 -31.04 -16.45 -4.19
N GLN A 204 -30.02 -17.30 -4.31
CA GLN A 204 -28.85 -17.00 -5.12
C GLN A 204 -29.19 -17.23 -6.61
N THR A 205 -29.33 -16.15 -7.36
CA THR A 205 -29.49 -16.19 -8.83
C THR A 205 -28.13 -16.01 -9.51
N LEU A 206 -28.01 -16.44 -10.77
CA LEU A 206 -26.77 -16.24 -11.55
C LEU A 206 -26.42 -14.75 -11.69
N SER A 207 -27.42 -13.89 -11.91
CA SER A 207 -27.22 -12.44 -11.99
C SER A 207 -26.65 -11.87 -10.68
N ARG A 208 -27.21 -12.24 -9.53
CA ARG A 208 -26.67 -11.84 -8.21
C ARG A 208 -25.25 -12.36 -8.00
N PHE A 209 -25.00 -13.60 -8.40
CA PHE A 209 -23.67 -14.19 -8.31
C PHE A 209 -22.65 -13.34 -9.07
N LEU A 210 -22.91 -13.08 -10.35
CA LEU A 210 -21.98 -12.35 -11.23
C LEU A 210 -21.76 -10.89 -10.78
N ILE A 211 -22.83 -10.20 -10.35
CA ILE A 211 -22.75 -8.81 -9.91
C ILE A 211 -21.91 -8.64 -8.62
N LEU A 212 -21.85 -9.64 -7.74
CA LEU A 212 -20.98 -9.63 -6.56
C LEU A 212 -19.59 -10.16 -6.89
N PHE A 213 -19.52 -11.23 -7.68
CA PHE A 213 -18.28 -11.93 -8.02
C PHE A 213 -17.33 -11.07 -8.87
N LEU A 214 -17.81 -10.48 -9.97
CA LEU A 214 -16.94 -9.82 -10.95
C LEU A 214 -16.24 -8.57 -10.39
N PRO A 215 -16.95 -7.59 -9.76
CA PRO A 215 -16.27 -6.41 -9.23
C PRO A 215 -15.29 -6.77 -8.12
N PHE A 216 -15.64 -7.74 -7.27
CA PHE A 216 -14.76 -8.19 -6.20
C PHE A 216 -13.52 -8.94 -6.72
N MET A 217 -13.67 -9.79 -7.74
CA MET A 217 -12.53 -10.43 -8.40
C MET A 217 -11.56 -9.39 -8.97
N ILE A 218 -12.06 -8.37 -9.67
CA ILE A 218 -11.21 -7.29 -10.19
C ILE A 218 -10.54 -6.54 -9.02
N ALA A 219 -11.26 -6.30 -7.91
CA ALA A 219 -10.68 -5.67 -6.73
C ALA A 219 -9.49 -6.46 -6.15
N LEU A 220 -9.59 -7.79 -6.08
CA LEU A 220 -8.53 -8.68 -5.57
C LEU A 220 -7.28 -8.66 -6.45
N PHE A 221 -7.44 -8.72 -7.78
CA PHE A 221 -6.31 -8.69 -8.71
C PHE A 221 -5.72 -7.28 -8.91
N THR A 222 -6.42 -6.24 -8.45
CA THR A 222 -5.91 -4.86 -8.42
C THR A 222 -5.09 -4.61 -7.16
N ALA A 223 -5.62 -5.03 -6.00
CA ALA A 223 -4.96 -4.90 -4.71
C ALA A 223 -5.29 -6.10 -3.80
N GLU A 224 -4.26 -6.85 -3.45
CA GLU A 224 -4.35 -8.15 -2.80
C GLU A 224 -4.98 -8.09 -1.40
N TYR A 225 -4.88 -6.96 -0.70
CA TYR A 225 -5.31 -6.81 0.70
C TYR A 225 -6.83 -6.90 0.91
N ASN A 226 -7.62 -6.89 -0.17
CA ASN A 226 -9.07 -6.92 -0.13
C ASN A 226 -9.67 -8.31 0.17
N PHE A 227 -8.85 -9.36 0.26
CA PHE A 227 -9.31 -10.74 0.45
C PHE A 227 -10.07 -11.00 1.77
N MET A 228 -10.00 -10.07 2.74
CA MET A 228 -10.77 -10.17 4.00
C MET A 228 -12.23 -9.71 3.89
N LEU A 229 -12.63 -9.09 2.77
CA LEU A 229 -13.99 -8.61 2.57
C LEU A 229 -15.10 -9.68 2.73
N PRO A 230 -14.95 -10.94 2.22
CA PRO A 230 -15.97 -11.97 2.40
C PRO A 230 -16.23 -12.27 3.87
N PHE A 231 -15.18 -12.31 4.70
CA PHE A 231 -15.29 -12.53 6.14
C PHE A 231 -16.00 -11.35 6.82
N ILE A 232 -15.67 -10.11 6.44
CA ILE A 232 -16.31 -8.90 6.97
C ILE A 232 -17.82 -8.90 6.66
N LEU A 233 -18.21 -9.16 5.43
CA LEU A 233 -19.63 -9.23 5.03
C LEU A 233 -20.34 -10.42 5.67
N PHE A 234 -19.66 -11.55 5.82
CA PHE A 234 -20.18 -12.72 6.52
C PHE A 234 -20.50 -12.41 7.99
N ILE A 235 -19.56 -11.81 8.72
CA ILE A 235 -19.79 -11.47 10.15
C ILE A 235 -20.87 -10.40 10.31
N TYR A 236 -20.95 -9.44 9.39
CA TYR A 236 -22.01 -8.44 9.40
C TYR A 236 -23.38 -9.12 9.21
N THR A 237 -23.52 -9.93 8.16
CA THR A 237 -24.81 -10.56 7.81
C THR A 237 -25.29 -11.54 8.87
N ILE A 238 -24.42 -12.40 9.41
CA ILE A 238 -24.83 -13.36 10.44
C ILE A 238 -25.30 -12.63 11.70
N ALA A 239 -24.61 -11.55 12.08
CA ALA A 239 -24.95 -10.76 13.25
C ALA A 239 -26.29 -10.03 13.08
N MET A 240 -26.52 -9.43 11.91
CA MET A 240 -27.79 -8.73 11.63
C MET A 240 -28.97 -9.70 11.49
N LYS A 241 -28.77 -10.89 10.91
CA LYS A 241 -29.82 -11.94 10.85
C LYS A 241 -30.22 -12.44 12.23
N LEU A 242 -29.25 -12.71 13.09
CA LEU A 242 -29.52 -13.09 14.49
C LEU A 242 -30.33 -12.03 15.22
N TYR A 243 -29.99 -10.75 15.00
CA TYR A 243 -30.67 -9.63 15.62
C TYR A 243 -32.10 -9.40 15.10
N PHE A 244 -32.33 -9.48 13.79
CA PHE A 244 -33.62 -9.15 13.18
C PHE A 244 -34.59 -10.33 13.07
N ASN A 245 -34.12 -11.53 12.73
CA ASN A 245 -35.01 -12.65 12.36
C ASN A 245 -35.30 -13.60 13.51
N TYR A 246 -34.37 -13.64 14.48
CA TYR A 246 -34.34 -14.62 15.56
C TYR A 246 -34.38 -13.94 16.92
N LYS A 247 -35.11 -12.82 16.99
CA LYS A 247 -35.28 -12.10 18.24
C LYS A 247 -36.01 -12.98 19.26
N SER A 248 -35.50 -13.03 20.49
CA SER A 248 -36.05 -13.84 21.59
C SER A 248 -35.96 -15.37 21.42
N THR A 249 -35.23 -15.88 20.43
CA THR A 249 -34.91 -17.32 20.33
C THR A 249 -33.52 -17.62 20.91
N SER A 250 -33.30 -18.88 21.31
CA SER A 250 -32.00 -19.31 21.82
C SER A 250 -30.92 -19.23 20.73
N PHE A 251 -29.78 -18.61 21.06
CA PHE A 251 -28.62 -18.51 20.16
C PHE A 251 -28.20 -19.86 19.58
N SER A 252 -28.19 -20.93 20.39
CA SER A 252 -27.78 -22.27 19.96
C SER A 252 -28.67 -22.87 18.86
N LYS A 253 -29.96 -22.51 18.82
CA LYS A 253 -30.90 -22.97 17.80
C LYS A 253 -30.82 -22.11 16.53
N SER A 254 -30.66 -20.80 16.68
CA SER A 254 -30.68 -19.85 15.57
C SER A 254 -29.37 -19.77 14.80
N PHE A 255 -28.23 -19.96 15.48
CA PHE A 255 -26.91 -19.79 14.88
C PHE A 255 -26.65 -20.73 13.69
N PRO A 256 -26.91 -22.05 13.76
CA PRO A 256 -26.68 -22.94 12.62
C PRO A 256 -27.51 -22.59 11.38
N ILE A 257 -28.74 -22.11 11.58
CA ILE A 257 -29.63 -21.69 10.48
C ILE A 257 -29.06 -20.42 9.82
N CYS A 258 -28.76 -19.40 10.64
CA CYS A 258 -28.14 -18.16 10.16
C CYS A 258 -26.81 -18.42 9.44
N LEU A 259 -25.99 -19.35 9.94
CA LEU A 259 -24.72 -19.72 9.36
C LEU A 259 -24.90 -20.25 7.93
N ARG A 260 -25.81 -21.21 7.74
CA ARG A 260 -26.10 -21.81 6.42
C ARG A 260 -26.59 -20.76 5.43
N GLU A 261 -27.54 -19.91 5.84
CA GLU A 261 -28.09 -18.89 4.96
C GLU A 261 -27.04 -17.81 4.61
N THR A 262 -26.23 -17.40 5.59
CA THR A 262 -25.19 -16.39 5.38
C THR A 262 -24.10 -16.90 4.45
N LEU A 263 -23.70 -18.18 4.59
CA LEU A 263 -22.74 -18.82 3.70
C LEU A 263 -23.27 -18.85 2.26
N SER A 264 -24.54 -19.20 2.07
CA SER A 264 -25.19 -19.18 0.75
C SER A 264 -25.15 -17.79 0.09
N GLU A 265 -25.41 -16.73 0.86
CA GLU A 265 -25.47 -15.35 0.33
C GLU A 265 -24.10 -14.71 0.09
N THR A 266 -23.06 -15.17 0.80
CA THR A 266 -21.67 -14.69 0.67
C THR A 266 -20.80 -15.58 -0.21
N LEU A 267 -21.35 -16.72 -0.66
CA LEU A 267 -20.66 -17.72 -1.48
C LEU A 267 -19.92 -17.13 -2.70
N PRO A 268 -20.49 -16.19 -3.49
CA PRO A 268 -19.77 -15.62 -4.63
C PRO A 268 -18.44 -14.96 -4.23
N LEU A 269 -18.42 -14.29 -3.07
CA LEU A 269 -17.24 -13.60 -2.56
C LEU A 269 -16.19 -14.58 -2.04
N PHE A 270 -16.62 -15.65 -1.37
CA PHE A 270 -15.70 -16.72 -0.94
C PHE A 270 -15.10 -17.47 -2.12
N ILE A 271 -15.87 -17.76 -3.17
CA ILE A 271 -15.35 -18.38 -4.39
C ILE A 271 -14.33 -17.46 -5.06
N ALA A 272 -14.61 -16.16 -5.15
CA ALA A 272 -13.66 -15.18 -5.67
C ALA A 272 -12.34 -15.16 -4.88
N ALA A 273 -12.42 -15.07 -3.55
CA ALA A 273 -11.24 -15.11 -2.68
C ALA A 273 -10.48 -16.44 -2.80
N PHE A 274 -11.18 -17.56 -2.90
CA PHE A 274 -10.58 -18.88 -3.08
C PHE A 274 -9.82 -19.00 -4.40
N LEU A 275 -10.42 -18.56 -5.52
CA LEU A 275 -9.76 -18.53 -6.82
C LEU A 275 -8.53 -17.62 -6.83
N PHE A 276 -8.61 -16.46 -6.18
CA PHE A 276 -7.47 -15.58 -6.00
C PHE A 276 -6.33 -16.23 -5.20
N VAL A 277 -6.65 -16.90 -4.08
CA VAL A 277 -5.66 -17.62 -3.27
C VAL A 277 -5.02 -18.77 -4.06
N ILE A 278 -5.80 -19.52 -4.83
CA ILE A 278 -5.27 -20.55 -5.74
C ILE A 278 -4.29 -19.92 -6.74
N ALA A 279 -4.71 -18.86 -7.43
CA ALA A 279 -3.86 -18.15 -8.40
C ALA A 279 -2.56 -17.67 -7.76
N PHE A 280 -2.62 -17.17 -6.52
CA PHE A 280 -1.44 -16.73 -5.76
C PHE A 280 -0.52 -17.89 -5.35
N ILE A 281 -1.06 -19.02 -4.90
CA ILE A 281 -0.26 -20.21 -4.50
C ILE A 281 0.49 -20.82 -5.70
N PHE A 282 -0.12 -20.80 -6.87
CA PHE A 282 0.49 -21.30 -8.11
C PHE A 282 1.34 -20.27 -8.84
N SER A 283 1.34 -19.01 -8.38
CA SER A 283 2.19 -17.97 -8.94
C SER A 283 3.67 -18.17 -8.56
N PRO A 284 4.63 -17.80 -9.43
CA PRO A 284 6.06 -17.75 -9.09
C PRO A 284 6.41 -16.78 -7.94
N SER A 285 5.46 -15.98 -7.44
CA SER A 285 5.58 -15.03 -6.32
C SER A 285 5.72 -15.65 -4.93
N ARG A 286 6.08 -16.94 -4.78
CA ARG A 286 6.24 -17.63 -3.48
C ARG A 286 7.31 -17.07 -2.54
N ILE A 287 7.98 -16.00 -2.95
CA ILE A 287 9.29 -15.58 -2.43
C ILE A 287 9.18 -14.91 -1.05
N ASN A 288 7.99 -14.49 -0.61
CA ASN A 288 7.79 -13.83 0.69
C ASN A 288 7.35 -14.78 1.82
N ILE A 289 7.36 -16.08 1.56
CA ILE A 289 7.03 -17.12 2.53
C ILE A 289 8.30 -17.39 3.34
N GLY A 290 8.65 -16.44 4.23
CA GLY A 290 9.82 -16.53 5.11
C GLY A 290 9.76 -17.72 6.08
N SER A 291 10.85 -17.95 6.82
CA SER A 291 10.97 -19.13 7.70
C SER A 291 9.76 -19.27 8.65
N HIS A 292 9.11 -20.43 8.59
CA HIS A 292 7.93 -20.76 9.38
C HIS A 292 8.30 -21.48 10.67
N SER A 293 9.27 -20.96 11.43
CA SER A 293 9.42 -21.50 12.78
C SER A 293 8.13 -21.20 13.56
N LEU A 294 7.64 -22.20 14.30
CA LEU A 294 6.46 -22.04 15.16
C LEU A 294 6.63 -20.82 16.07
N ILE A 295 7.84 -20.62 16.60
CA ILE A 295 8.22 -19.49 17.45
C ILE A 295 7.95 -18.15 16.75
N LEU A 296 8.38 -17.98 15.49
CA LEU A 296 8.13 -16.75 14.73
C LEU A 296 6.64 -16.52 14.46
N ILE A 297 5.85 -17.57 14.26
CA ILE A 297 4.39 -17.45 14.10
C ILE A 297 3.75 -17.01 15.42
N LEU A 298 4.14 -17.62 16.54
CA LEU A 298 3.64 -17.27 17.86
C LEU A 298 4.01 -15.83 18.25
N GLU A 299 5.26 -15.41 18.05
CA GLU A 299 5.68 -14.04 18.32
C GLU A 299 4.97 -13.04 17.39
N ARG A 300 4.67 -13.39 16.13
CA ARG A 300 3.83 -12.54 15.27
C ARG A 300 2.44 -12.33 15.83
N ILE A 301 1.75 -13.43 16.16
CA ILE A 301 0.35 -13.39 16.59
C ILE A 301 0.21 -12.77 17.98
N PHE A 302 0.99 -13.24 18.95
CA PHE A 302 0.80 -12.91 20.36
C PHE A 302 1.60 -11.69 20.82
N TRP A 303 2.69 -11.32 20.11
CA TRP A 303 3.57 -10.24 20.55
C TRP A 303 3.61 -9.05 19.59
N LEU A 304 3.91 -9.24 18.30
CA LEU A 304 4.07 -8.14 17.34
C LEU A 304 2.73 -7.54 16.90
N SER A 305 1.80 -8.39 16.44
CA SER A 305 0.53 -7.93 15.85
C SER A 305 -0.34 -7.12 16.82
N PRO A 306 -0.43 -7.42 18.13
CA PRO A 306 -1.24 -6.60 19.04
C PRO A 306 -0.69 -5.18 19.21
N GLN A 307 0.63 -5.00 19.16
CA GLN A 307 1.27 -3.68 19.24
C GLN A 307 0.99 -2.86 17.97
N ILE A 308 1.00 -3.51 16.80
CA ILE A 308 0.62 -2.90 15.51
C ILE A 308 -0.87 -2.50 15.52
N LEU A 309 -1.75 -3.41 15.92
CA LEU A 309 -3.20 -3.17 15.98
C LEU A 309 -3.52 -2.04 16.97
N PHE A 310 -2.89 -2.03 18.15
CA PHE A 310 -3.07 -0.94 19.11
C PHE A 310 -2.59 0.41 18.56
N HIS A 311 -1.49 0.43 17.80
CA HIS A 311 -1.03 1.65 17.14
C HIS A 311 -2.03 2.14 16.09
N PHE A 312 -2.67 1.25 15.32
CA PHE A 312 -3.77 1.62 14.43
C PHE A 312 -4.96 2.24 15.17
N PHE A 313 -5.37 1.67 16.32
CA PHE A 313 -6.38 2.29 17.18
C PHE A 313 -5.98 3.71 17.59
N LYS A 314 -4.73 3.90 18.02
CA LYS A 314 -4.21 5.22 18.39
C LYS A 314 -4.29 6.22 17.24
N LEU A 315 -4.01 5.81 15.99
CA LEU A 315 -4.08 6.69 14.84
C LEU A 315 -5.50 7.09 14.46
N VAL A 316 -6.47 6.18 14.60
CA VAL A 316 -7.87 6.50 14.34
C VAL A 316 -8.39 7.54 15.33
N PHE A 317 -8.14 7.37 16.63
CA PHE A 317 -8.72 8.27 17.64
C PHE A 317 -7.85 9.50 17.95
N PHE A 318 -6.54 9.42 17.72
CA PHE A 318 -5.57 10.47 18.07
C PHE A 318 -4.52 10.66 16.95
N PRO A 319 -4.91 11.14 15.75
CA PRO A 319 -4.01 11.39 14.61
C PRO A 319 -3.11 12.63 14.81
N ILE A 320 -2.41 12.71 15.93
CA ILE A 320 -1.60 13.87 16.32
C ILE A 320 -0.29 13.87 15.53
N LYS A 321 0.46 12.76 15.60
CA LYS A 321 1.73 12.58 14.90
C LYS A 321 1.54 11.63 13.73
N LEU A 322 1.51 12.23 12.55
CA LEU A 322 1.40 11.56 11.26
C LEU A 322 2.69 11.81 10.48
N SER A 323 3.10 10.83 9.68
CA SER A 323 4.34 10.84 8.93
C SER A 323 4.24 9.80 7.82
N ILE A 324 4.89 10.08 6.68
CA ILE A 324 5.09 9.03 5.68
C ILE A 324 5.83 7.81 6.25
N ASP A 325 6.63 8.03 7.30
CA ASP A 325 7.40 6.99 7.97
C ASP A 325 6.66 6.41 9.17
N GLN A 326 5.43 5.96 8.97
CA GLN A 326 4.59 5.63 10.10
C GLN A 326 5.16 4.48 10.96
N THR A 327 5.96 3.59 10.34
CA THR A 327 6.70 2.54 11.05
C THR A 327 7.68 3.11 12.10
N PHE A 328 8.27 4.29 11.92
CA PHE A 328 9.15 4.91 12.94
C PHE A 328 8.41 5.41 14.17
N LEU A 329 7.11 5.63 14.06
CA LEU A 329 6.26 6.07 15.17
C LEU A 329 5.65 4.88 15.94
N LEU A 330 5.81 3.66 15.41
CA LEU A 330 5.42 2.44 16.09
C LEU A 330 6.33 2.21 17.29
N ARG A 331 5.73 2.15 18.48
CA ARG A 331 6.43 1.72 19.69
C ARG A 331 6.41 0.19 19.72
N LEU A 332 7.58 -0.41 19.85
CA LEU A 332 7.76 -1.85 20.07
C LEU A 332 8.34 -2.09 21.46
N GLY A 333 7.88 -3.16 22.11
CA GLY A 333 8.46 -3.66 23.35
C GLY A 333 9.90 -4.13 23.14
N LYS A 334 10.73 -4.04 24.18
CA LYS A 334 12.14 -4.44 24.09
C LYS A 334 12.39 -5.91 24.43
N SER A 335 11.41 -6.57 25.04
CA SER A 335 11.43 -7.98 25.42
C SER A 335 10.05 -8.63 25.28
N LEU A 336 9.98 -9.96 25.39
CA LEU A 336 8.72 -10.71 25.27
C LEU A 336 7.64 -10.28 26.30
N PHE A 337 8.05 -9.95 27.52
CA PHE A 337 7.16 -9.53 28.61
C PHE A 337 7.27 -8.04 28.94
N ASP A 338 7.67 -7.22 27.96
CA ASP A 338 7.65 -5.77 28.11
C ASP A 338 6.22 -5.32 28.52
N PRO A 339 6.05 -4.52 29.59
CA PRO A 339 4.73 -4.10 30.07
C PRO A 339 3.86 -3.46 28.99
N TYR A 340 4.46 -2.75 28.03
CA TYR A 340 3.74 -2.17 26.90
C TYR A 340 3.18 -3.25 25.95
N ALA A 341 3.98 -4.28 25.64
CA ALA A 341 3.55 -5.38 24.78
C ALA A 341 2.41 -6.19 25.43
N VAL A 342 2.52 -6.46 26.74
CA VAL A 342 1.46 -7.14 27.51
C VAL A 342 0.17 -6.33 27.50
N PHE A 343 0.25 -5.02 27.74
CA PHE A 343 -0.91 -4.12 27.67
C PHE A 343 -1.58 -4.16 26.29
N CYS A 344 -0.81 -4.06 25.20
CA CYS A 344 -1.35 -4.13 23.84
C CYS A 344 -2.05 -5.47 23.57
N PHE A 345 -1.44 -6.59 23.99
CA PHE A 345 -2.06 -7.90 23.88
C PHE A 345 -3.38 -7.99 24.65
N SER A 346 -3.38 -7.63 25.93
CA SER A 346 -4.59 -7.65 26.77
C SER A 346 -5.70 -6.76 26.21
N PHE A 347 -5.36 -5.58 25.71
CA PHE A 347 -6.33 -4.66 25.09
C PHE A 347 -7.03 -5.29 23.87
N ILE A 348 -6.25 -5.84 22.93
CA ILE A 348 -6.80 -6.49 21.74
C ILE A 348 -7.60 -7.75 22.11
N PHE A 349 -7.09 -8.55 23.05
CA PHE A 349 -7.78 -9.74 23.53
C PHE A 349 -9.15 -9.42 24.14
N ILE A 350 -9.23 -8.39 24.99
CA ILE A 350 -10.49 -7.94 25.60
C ILE A 350 -11.49 -7.51 24.51
N ILE A 351 -11.05 -6.76 23.50
CA ILE A 351 -11.91 -6.36 22.38
C ILE A 351 -12.49 -7.59 21.67
N ILE A 352 -11.65 -8.58 21.36
CA ILE A 352 -12.08 -9.82 20.71
C ILE A 352 -13.11 -10.56 21.58
N CYS A 353 -12.84 -10.71 22.89
CA CYS A 353 -13.78 -11.33 23.83
C CYS A 353 -15.13 -10.59 23.86
N LEU A 354 -15.10 -9.25 23.95
CA LEU A 354 -16.32 -8.43 23.94
C LEU A 354 -17.10 -8.56 22.63
N SER A 355 -16.41 -8.66 21.48
CA SER A 355 -17.04 -8.92 20.19
C SER A 355 -17.78 -10.26 20.19
N PHE A 356 -17.16 -11.36 20.64
CA PHE A 356 -17.83 -12.66 20.69
C PHE A 356 -18.98 -12.72 21.71
N LEU A 357 -18.82 -12.10 22.88
CA LEU A 357 -19.91 -11.96 23.86
C LEU A 357 -21.08 -11.17 23.29
N SER A 358 -20.80 -10.14 22.48
CA SER A 358 -21.81 -9.35 21.79
C SER A 358 -22.57 -10.16 20.73
N LEU A 359 -21.90 -11.11 20.05
CA LEU A 359 -22.54 -12.02 19.10
C LEU A 359 -23.48 -13.02 19.81
N ILE A 360 -23.05 -13.60 20.93
CA ILE A 360 -23.88 -14.54 21.70
C ILE A 360 -25.18 -13.88 22.15
N LYS A 361 -25.13 -12.58 22.44
CA LYS A 361 -26.30 -11.77 22.84
C LYS A 361 -27.09 -11.18 21.66
N ALA A 362 -26.72 -11.49 20.40
CA ALA A 362 -27.30 -10.89 19.21
C ALA A 362 -28.82 -11.08 19.10
N THR A 363 -29.38 -12.19 19.61
CA THR A 363 -30.83 -12.45 19.59
C THR A 363 -31.64 -11.55 20.54
N SER A 364 -30.96 -10.77 21.39
CA SER A 364 -31.59 -9.89 22.38
C SER A 364 -31.17 -8.43 22.26
N LYS A 365 -29.95 -8.17 21.78
CA LYS A 365 -29.34 -6.85 21.71
C LYS A 365 -28.57 -6.70 20.41
N LEU A 366 -28.46 -5.47 19.91
CA LEU A 366 -27.62 -5.16 18.76
C LEU A 366 -26.18 -5.66 19.03
N PRO A 367 -25.59 -6.52 18.17
CA PRO A 367 -24.25 -7.06 18.37
C PRO A 367 -23.15 -6.04 18.02
N PHE A 368 -23.21 -4.85 18.62
CA PHE A 368 -22.40 -3.67 18.29
C PHE A 368 -20.89 -3.96 18.26
N PHE A 369 -20.34 -4.58 19.31
CA PHE A 369 -18.90 -4.85 19.37
C PHE A 369 -18.45 -5.84 18.29
N PHE A 370 -19.32 -6.77 17.91
CA PHE A 370 -19.04 -7.74 16.87
C PHE A 370 -19.02 -7.07 15.49
N ILE A 371 -20.07 -6.32 15.13
CA ILE A 371 -20.12 -5.67 13.81
C ILE A 371 -19.12 -4.53 13.65
N THR A 372 -18.70 -3.88 14.74
CA THR A 372 -17.80 -2.71 14.70
C THR A 372 -16.34 -3.13 14.83
N PHE A 373 -15.95 -3.69 15.97
CA PHE A 373 -14.55 -3.91 16.27
C PHE A 373 -13.99 -5.19 15.62
N LEU A 374 -14.78 -6.27 15.51
CA LEU A 374 -14.29 -7.46 14.81
C LEU A 374 -14.13 -7.19 13.31
N SER A 375 -15.06 -6.47 12.68
CA SER A 375 -14.93 -6.02 11.29
C SER A 375 -13.69 -5.16 11.08
N PHE A 376 -13.45 -4.20 11.98
CA PHE A 376 -12.25 -3.37 11.96
C PHE A 376 -10.97 -4.21 12.08
N LEU A 377 -10.89 -5.11 13.06
CA LEU A 377 -9.73 -5.98 13.26
C LEU A 377 -9.50 -6.91 12.06
N LEU A 378 -10.56 -7.51 11.50
CA LEU A 378 -10.47 -8.35 10.31
C LEU A 378 -9.92 -7.60 9.10
N SER A 379 -10.38 -6.35 8.90
CA SER A 379 -9.85 -5.51 7.81
C SER A 379 -8.38 -5.12 7.98
N LEU A 380 -7.83 -5.24 9.19
CA LEU A 380 -6.41 -4.99 9.48
C LEU A 380 -5.55 -6.25 9.44
N VAL A 381 -6.12 -7.46 9.34
CA VAL A 381 -5.34 -8.71 9.27
C VAL A 381 -4.30 -8.72 8.12
N PRO A 382 -4.60 -8.21 6.91
CA PRO A 382 -3.60 -8.14 5.84
C PRO A 382 -2.36 -7.30 6.21
N TYR A 383 -2.52 -6.35 7.13
CA TYR A 383 -1.49 -5.37 7.52
C TYR A 383 -0.88 -5.67 8.91
N SER A 384 -1.46 -6.60 9.67
CA SER A 384 -1.05 -6.91 11.05
C SER A 384 0.15 -7.85 11.15
N GLN A 385 0.73 -8.27 10.02
CA GLN A 385 1.86 -9.20 9.93
C GLN A 385 1.53 -10.64 10.39
N ILE A 386 0.26 -10.96 10.66
CA ILE A 386 -0.17 -12.30 11.08
C ILE A 386 0.04 -13.33 9.96
N LEU A 387 -0.36 -12.98 8.74
CA LEU A 387 -0.36 -13.91 7.60
C LEU A 387 0.99 -13.98 6.90
N ALA A 388 1.54 -12.82 6.56
CA ALA A 388 2.80 -12.70 5.87
C ALA A 388 3.60 -11.53 6.45
N PRO A 389 4.93 -11.68 6.61
CA PRO A 389 5.77 -10.55 6.93
C PRO A 389 5.83 -9.59 5.74
N SER A 390 5.88 -8.30 6.03
CA SER A 390 5.92 -7.22 5.06
C SER A 390 7.10 -6.29 5.35
N TYR A 391 7.69 -5.73 4.31
CA TYR A 391 8.78 -4.74 4.40
C TYR A 391 8.38 -3.47 5.19
N ASN A 392 7.08 -3.22 5.32
CA ASN A 392 6.53 -2.07 6.02
C ASN A 392 5.49 -2.51 7.05
N LEU A 393 5.72 -2.15 8.32
CA LEU A 393 4.92 -2.57 9.46
C LEU A 393 3.61 -1.79 9.57
N VAL A 394 3.65 -0.48 9.31
CA VAL A 394 2.50 0.43 9.50
C VAL A 394 2.53 1.53 8.43
N SER A 395 1.37 1.89 7.90
CA SER A 395 1.15 3.13 7.14
C SER A 395 -0.26 3.68 7.39
N GLU A 396 -0.45 4.98 7.22
CA GLU A 396 -1.76 5.63 7.42
C GLU A 396 -2.75 5.09 6.38
N ARG A 397 -2.28 4.91 5.14
CA ARG A 397 -3.09 4.37 4.02
C ARG A 397 -3.74 3.00 4.28
N TYR A 398 -3.22 2.21 5.22
CA TYR A 398 -3.82 0.92 5.60
C TYR A 398 -5.15 1.07 6.35
N LEU A 399 -5.46 2.27 6.88
CA LEU A 399 -6.68 2.55 7.64
C LEU A 399 -7.88 3.00 6.79
N TYR A 400 -7.73 3.14 5.47
CA TYR A 400 -8.77 3.69 4.59
C TYR A 400 -10.11 2.92 4.68
N LEU A 401 -10.07 1.59 4.49
CA LEU A 401 -11.24 0.71 4.68
C LEU A 401 -11.56 0.46 6.17
N PRO A 402 -10.59 0.15 7.05
CA PRO A 402 -10.87 -0.04 8.48
C PRO A 402 -11.62 1.11 9.14
N LEU A 403 -11.27 2.36 8.84
CA LEU A 403 -11.95 3.53 9.38
C LEU A 403 -13.43 3.56 8.99
N PHE A 404 -13.75 3.23 7.74
CA PHE A 404 -15.14 3.11 7.31
C PHE A 404 -15.89 2.08 8.16
N LEU A 405 -15.32 0.90 8.40
CA LEU A 405 -15.98 -0.16 9.17
C LEU A 405 -16.24 0.26 10.62
N LEU A 406 -15.32 1.00 11.24
CA LEU A 406 -15.56 1.60 12.56
C LEU A 406 -16.74 2.58 12.52
N ILE A 407 -16.70 3.57 11.63
CA ILE A 407 -17.75 4.61 11.53
C ILE A 407 -19.10 3.97 11.17
N PHE A 408 -19.10 2.98 10.27
CA PHE A 408 -20.28 2.22 9.88
C PHE A 408 -20.85 1.43 11.07
N GLY A 409 -20.01 0.77 11.87
CA GLY A 409 -20.43 0.10 13.10
C GLY A 409 -20.99 1.06 14.16
N PHE A 410 -20.31 2.19 14.39
CA PHE A 410 -20.80 3.26 15.27
C PHE A 410 -22.14 3.84 14.79
N SER A 411 -22.35 3.95 13.48
CA SER A 411 -23.64 4.38 12.95
C SER A 411 -24.78 3.46 13.43
N HIS A 412 -24.57 2.15 13.47
CA HIS A 412 -25.60 1.23 13.97
C HIS A 412 -25.94 1.48 15.44
N LEU A 413 -24.94 1.76 16.28
CA LEU A 413 -25.18 2.11 17.68
C LEU A 413 -25.98 3.41 17.79
N LEU A 414 -25.59 4.44 17.03
CA LEU A 414 -26.25 5.74 17.03
C LEU A 414 -27.72 5.59 16.60
N PHE A 415 -28.00 4.96 15.46
CA PHE A 415 -29.35 4.85 14.93
C PHE A 415 -30.23 3.83 15.65
N ASN A 416 -29.65 2.86 16.35
CA ASN A 416 -30.40 1.92 17.17
C ASN A 416 -30.84 2.53 18.51
N ASN A 417 -29.96 3.27 19.19
CA ASN A 417 -30.21 3.79 20.55
C ASN A 417 -30.89 5.15 20.53
N PHE A 418 -30.45 6.03 19.65
CA PHE A 418 -31.19 7.25 19.35
C PHE A 418 -32.24 6.85 18.34
N GLN A 419 -33.45 6.52 18.81
CA GLN A 419 -34.62 6.45 17.94
C GLN A 419 -34.78 7.83 17.28
N ILE A 420 -34.13 8.02 16.13
CA ILE A 420 -34.07 9.28 15.36
C ILE A 420 -35.42 9.55 14.65
N ASN A 421 -36.52 9.02 15.21
CA ASN A 421 -37.86 9.56 15.03
C ASN A 421 -38.13 10.79 15.91
N THR A 422 -37.09 11.29 16.59
CA THR A 422 -37.19 12.46 17.43
C THR A 422 -36.68 13.69 16.69
N SER A 423 -37.56 14.69 16.58
CA SER A 423 -37.28 16.00 15.99
C SER A 423 -35.92 16.55 16.44
N ILE A 424 -35.23 17.25 15.54
CA ILE A 424 -33.97 17.98 15.81
C ILE A 424 -34.06 18.90 17.03
N ASN A 425 -35.27 19.22 17.48
CA ASN A 425 -35.53 20.02 18.65
C ASN A 425 -35.22 19.32 19.98
N LYS A 426 -35.07 17.98 20.02
CA LYS A 426 -34.70 17.28 21.24
C LYS A 426 -33.22 17.53 21.59
N MET A 427 -32.97 17.87 22.85
CA MET A 427 -31.63 18.20 23.37
C MET A 427 -30.57 17.11 23.09
N PRO A 428 -30.84 15.80 23.26
CA PRO A 428 -29.85 14.76 22.97
C PRO A 428 -29.39 14.73 21.52
N THR A 429 -30.29 14.98 20.57
CA THR A 429 -29.97 15.02 19.13
C THR A 429 -29.10 16.23 18.81
N LYS A 430 -29.39 17.40 19.41
CA LYS A 430 -28.54 18.60 19.26
C LYS A 430 -27.15 18.38 19.82
N ILE A 431 -27.04 17.78 21.00
CA ILE A 431 -25.74 17.43 21.61
C ILE A 431 -24.97 16.48 20.71
N LEU A 432 -25.61 15.42 20.20
CA LEU A 432 -24.97 14.47 19.28
C LEU A 432 -24.46 15.16 18.01
N LEU A 433 -25.29 15.99 17.36
CA LEU A 433 -24.90 16.74 16.18
C LEU A 433 -23.73 17.68 16.48
N PHE A 434 -23.75 18.36 17.63
CA PHE A 434 -22.66 19.23 18.06
C PHE A 434 -21.36 18.44 18.28
N ILE A 435 -21.41 17.27 18.93
CA ILE A 435 -20.24 16.40 19.13
C ILE A 435 -19.68 15.94 17.77
N LEU A 436 -20.54 15.42 16.88
CA LEU A 436 -20.10 14.96 15.56
C LEU A 436 -19.51 16.09 14.73
N PHE A 437 -20.12 17.27 14.75
CA PHE A 437 -19.63 18.46 14.07
C PHE A 437 -18.29 18.95 14.65
N SER A 438 -18.15 18.97 15.97
CA SER A 438 -16.90 19.35 16.66
C SER A 438 -15.76 18.38 16.35
N LEU A 439 -16.03 17.08 16.39
CA LEU A 439 -15.07 16.04 15.97
C LEU A 439 -14.68 16.22 14.50
N MET A 440 -15.66 16.47 13.62
CA MET A 440 -15.41 16.73 12.21
C MET A 440 -14.50 17.94 12.03
N CYS A 441 -14.79 19.07 12.69
CA CYS A 441 -13.97 20.28 12.60
C CYS A 441 -12.54 20.03 13.08
N THR A 442 -12.38 19.29 14.18
CA THR A 442 -11.07 18.95 14.75
C THR A 442 -10.25 18.09 13.79
N TYR A 443 -10.86 17.05 13.21
CA TYR A 443 -10.20 16.18 12.25
C TYR A 443 -9.90 16.89 10.94
N THR A 444 -10.85 17.63 10.36
CA THR A 444 -10.63 18.42 9.15
C THR A 444 -9.53 19.47 9.33
N THR A 445 -9.41 20.08 10.51
CA THR A 445 -8.30 21.00 10.80
C THR A 445 -6.96 20.27 10.79
N ARG A 446 -6.88 19.10 11.44
CA ARG A 446 -5.65 18.29 11.43
C ARG A 446 -5.33 17.76 10.03
N ASP A 447 -6.36 17.42 9.27
CA ASP A 447 -6.33 16.94 7.89
C ASP A 447 -5.74 18.02 6.97
N TYR A 448 -6.20 19.27 7.12
CA TYR A 448 -5.66 20.42 6.38
C TYR A 448 -4.16 20.58 6.63
N PHE A 449 -3.72 20.59 7.88
CA PHE A 449 -2.28 20.64 8.18
C PHE A 449 -1.52 19.45 7.61
N ARG A 450 -2.15 18.27 7.56
CA ARG A 450 -1.54 17.08 6.97
C ARG A 450 -1.40 17.23 5.46
N THR A 451 -2.36 17.82 4.74
CA THR A 451 -2.20 18.11 3.29
C THR A 451 -1.00 19.01 3.02
N LEU A 452 -0.72 20.00 3.89
CA LEU A 452 0.42 20.91 3.72
C LEU A 452 1.77 20.21 3.85
N ASP A 453 1.85 19.10 4.59
CA ASP A 453 3.06 18.26 4.60
C ASP A 453 3.36 17.73 3.19
N TRP A 454 2.31 17.41 2.42
CA TRP A 454 2.36 16.89 1.05
C TRP A 454 2.39 17.99 -0.01
N LYS A 455 2.73 19.24 0.31
CA LYS A 455 2.77 20.32 -0.69
C LYS A 455 3.91 20.17 -1.70
N ASP A 456 5.13 19.92 -1.21
CA ASP A 456 6.36 19.76 -1.99
C ASP A 456 7.34 18.79 -1.29
N ASN A 457 8.45 18.43 -1.95
CA ASN A 457 9.44 17.50 -1.38
C ASN A 457 10.06 18.01 -0.08
N ILE A 458 10.25 19.33 0.04
CA ILE A 458 10.91 19.94 1.20
C ILE A 458 9.98 19.89 2.41
N THR A 459 8.71 20.30 2.27
CA THR A 459 7.71 20.21 3.34
C THR A 459 7.51 18.76 3.76
N PHE A 460 7.48 17.84 2.79
CA PHE A 460 7.26 16.42 3.00
C PHE A 460 8.34 15.80 3.90
N TYR A 461 9.61 15.89 3.53
CA TYR A 461 10.68 15.32 4.35
C TYR A 461 10.92 16.10 5.65
N LYS A 462 10.72 17.42 5.67
CA LYS A 462 10.76 18.21 6.92
C LYS A 462 9.69 17.75 7.92
N SER A 463 8.49 17.42 7.44
CA SER A 463 7.41 16.89 8.30
C SER A 463 7.83 15.56 8.94
N ALA A 464 8.43 14.64 8.17
CA ALA A 464 8.92 13.36 8.65
C ALA A 464 10.03 13.52 9.70
N ILE A 465 10.98 14.43 9.46
CA ILE A 465 12.06 14.76 10.42
C ILE A 465 11.50 15.31 11.74
N LYS A 466 10.45 16.14 11.67
CA LYS A 466 9.78 16.71 12.86
C LYS A 466 8.97 15.68 13.62
N ALA A 467 8.41 14.67 12.94
CA ALA A 467 7.53 13.67 13.55
C ALA A 467 8.27 12.73 14.51
N THR A 468 9.55 12.44 14.24
CA THR A 468 10.37 11.51 15.04
C THR A 468 11.35 12.23 15.96
N ASN A 469 11.72 11.58 17.06
CA ASN A 469 12.85 11.98 17.92
C ASN A 469 14.03 11.02 17.82
N ASN A 470 13.89 9.90 17.11
CA ASN A 470 14.95 8.93 16.93
C ASN A 470 16.03 9.49 15.98
N PRO A 471 17.30 9.56 16.40
CA PRO A 471 18.36 10.13 15.60
C PRO A 471 18.65 9.34 14.31
N LEU A 472 18.54 8.02 14.31
CA LEU A 472 18.75 7.19 13.11
C LEU A 472 17.75 7.58 12.01
N TYR A 473 16.48 7.68 12.39
CA TYR A 473 15.39 8.01 11.49
C TYR A 473 15.45 9.47 11.00
N LYS A 474 15.85 10.40 11.88
CA LYS A 474 16.13 11.79 11.46
C LYS A 474 17.25 11.84 10.44
N ALA A 475 18.35 11.13 10.67
CA ALA A 475 19.46 11.09 9.75
C ALA A 475 19.06 10.57 8.37
N PHE A 476 18.33 9.45 8.34
CA PHE A 476 17.82 8.87 7.10
C PHE A 476 17.01 9.89 6.28
N ARG A 477 16.11 10.64 6.93
CA ARG A 477 15.33 11.69 6.22
C ARG A 477 16.11 12.96 5.90
N TYR A 478 17.17 13.28 6.64
CA TYR A 478 18.10 14.32 6.20
C TYR A 478 18.83 13.92 4.91
N MET A 479 19.14 12.63 4.72
CA MET A 479 19.77 12.16 3.48
C MET A 479 18.86 12.34 2.26
N GLU A 480 17.55 12.16 2.41
CA GLU A 480 16.59 12.39 1.31
C GLU A 480 16.41 13.87 0.94
N LEU A 481 16.82 14.79 1.81
CA LEU A 481 16.95 16.22 1.49
C LEU A 481 18.28 16.55 0.80
N THR A 482 19.19 15.58 0.70
CA THR A 482 20.51 15.75 0.06
C THR A 482 20.59 15.07 -1.29
N SER A 483 20.01 13.88 -1.45
CA SER A 483 20.01 13.09 -2.68
C SER A 483 19.21 13.69 -3.86
N GLN A 484 18.66 14.90 -3.71
CA GLN A 484 17.82 15.56 -4.72
C GLN A 484 18.62 16.28 -5.81
N ASP A 485 19.93 16.06 -5.90
CA ASP A 485 20.90 16.56 -6.90
C ASP A 485 20.54 16.29 -8.39
N LYS A 486 19.36 15.76 -8.71
CA LYS A 486 18.85 15.65 -10.09
C LYS A 486 17.43 16.16 -10.29
N LEU A 487 16.74 16.60 -9.23
CA LEU A 487 15.32 16.95 -9.26
C LEU A 487 15.02 18.39 -8.80
N LEU A 488 16.03 19.13 -8.34
CA LEU A 488 15.91 20.52 -7.94
C LEU A 488 16.14 21.45 -9.14
N ILE A 489 15.18 21.50 -10.07
CA ILE A 489 15.16 22.54 -11.11
C ILE A 489 14.82 23.93 -10.53
N GLU A 490 14.42 24.04 -9.25
CA GLU A 490 13.91 25.30 -8.66
C GLU A 490 14.65 25.85 -7.43
N TYR A 491 15.76 25.24 -6.95
CA TYR A 491 16.54 25.81 -5.83
C TYR A 491 18.05 25.71 -6.08
N PRO A 492 18.84 26.76 -5.79
CA PRO A 492 20.28 26.75 -6.03
C PRO A 492 20.98 25.67 -5.17
N GLU A 493 21.57 24.68 -5.86
CA GLU A 493 22.11 23.41 -5.37
C GLU A 493 23.23 23.57 -4.31
N GLU A 494 24.02 24.63 -4.37
CA GLU A 494 25.36 24.64 -3.74
C GLU A 494 25.39 24.88 -2.22
N ALA A 495 24.32 25.41 -1.60
CA ALA A 495 24.32 25.77 -0.17
C ALA A 495 23.51 24.82 0.73
N VAL A 496 22.56 24.07 0.15
CA VAL A 496 21.55 23.29 0.91
C VAL A 496 22.05 21.89 1.24
N GLU A 497 22.74 21.26 0.29
CA GLU A 497 23.22 19.88 0.39
C GLU A 497 24.22 19.66 1.54
N PRO A 498 25.27 20.49 1.71
CA PRO A 498 26.28 20.25 2.75
C PRO A 498 25.71 20.37 4.17
N LYS A 499 24.72 21.24 4.38
CA LYS A 499 24.07 21.44 5.69
C LYS A 499 23.33 20.18 6.12
N TYR A 500 22.51 19.60 5.25
CA TYR A 500 21.73 18.42 5.59
C TYR A 500 22.59 17.17 5.69
N LYS A 501 23.64 17.02 4.85
CA LYS A 501 24.63 15.94 5.02
C LYS A 501 25.34 16.02 6.38
N LYS A 502 25.76 17.21 6.83
CA LYS A 502 26.34 17.42 8.18
C LYS A 502 25.35 17.06 9.30
N LEU A 503 24.08 17.44 9.15
CA LEU A 503 23.03 17.08 10.11
C LEU A 503 22.77 15.57 10.14
N ALA A 504 22.79 14.89 8.98
CA ALA A 504 22.68 13.44 8.88
C ALA A 504 23.83 12.77 9.65
N ILE A 505 25.09 13.14 9.38
CA ILE A 505 26.27 12.61 10.07
C ILE A 505 26.16 12.81 11.59
N LYS A 506 25.81 14.02 12.05
CA LYS A 506 25.64 14.31 13.48
C LYS A 506 24.62 13.37 14.13
N ASN A 507 23.48 13.15 13.48
CA ASN A 507 22.45 12.26 14.00
C ASN A 507 22.87 10.78 13.90
N LEU A 508 23.59 10.34 12.86
CA LEU A 508 24.09 8.97 12.75
C LEU A 508 25.10 8.64 13.84
N LYS A 509 26.05 9.54 14.14
CA LYS A 509 26.98 9.36 15.25
C LYS A 509 26.25 9.19 16.58
N LYS A 510 25.25 10.05 16.85
CA LYS A 510 24.38 9.92 18.03
C LYS A 510 23.59 8.61 18.05
N ALA A 511 23.09 8.17 16.90
CA ALA A 511 22.35 6.91 16.79
C ALA A 511 23.25 5.71 17.09
N ILE A 512 24.46 5.69 16.55
CA ILE A 512 25.47 4.64 16.79
C ILE A 512 25.80 4.53 18.28
N GLU A 513 26.02 5.66 18.97
CA GLU A 513 26.26 5.66 20.42
C GLU A 513 25.09 5.05 21.22
N LEU A 514 23.85 5.44 20.91
CA LEU A 514 22.66 4.89 21.56
C LEU A 514 22.48 3.40 21.26
N LEU A 515 22.70 2.98 20.02
CA LEU A 515 22.54 1.60 19.59
C LEU A 515 23.59 0.67 20.19
N LYS A 516 24.82 1.16 20.46
CA LYS A 516 25.82 0.41 21.23
C LYS A 516 25.32 0.10 22.64
N ILE A 517 24.77 1.11 23.33
CA ILE A 517 24.18 0.93 24.67
C ILE A 517 22.99 -0.03 24.62
N GLU A 518 22.12 0.08 23.60
CA GLU A 518 20.98 -0.81 23.45
C GLU A 518 21.38 -2.25 23.11
N LYS A 519 22.44 -2.44 22.32
CA LYS A 519 23.04 -3.74 22.02
C LYS A 519 23.47 -4.43 23.30
N ASP A 520 24.25 -3.75 24.12
CA ASP A 520 24.78 -4.34 25.37
C ASP A 520 23.66 -4.68 26.36
N LYS A 521 22.57 -3.90 26.37
CA LYS A 521 21.46 -4.07 27.31
C LYS A 521 20.39 -5.07 26.87
N PHE A 522 20.04 -5.10 25.58
CA PHE A 522 18.82 -5.75 25.11
C PHE A 522 19.05 -6.87 24.07
N GLN A 523 20.25 -7.02 23.50
CA GLN A 523 20.48 -7.96 22.38
C GLN A 523 20.05 -9.40 22.70
N LEU A 524 20.33 -9.87 23.93
CA LEU A 524 20.00 -11.22 24.38
C LEU A 524 18.51 -11.43 24.66
N SER A 525 17.80 -10.37 25.07
CA SER A 525 16.37 -10.41 25.41
C SER A 525 15.45 -10.00 24.26
N THR A 526 16.02 -9.60 23.13
CA THR A 526 15.28 -9.17 21.94
C THR A 526 14.52 -10.36 21.32
N PRO A 527 13.19 -10.25 21.11
CA PRO A 527 12.38 -11.29 20.47
C PRO A 527 12.94 -11.72 19.10
N LEU A 528 12.76 -12.99 18.74
CA LEU A 528 13.27 -13.53 17.48
C LEU A 528 12.65 -12.83 16.26
N ILE A 529 11.39 -12.42 16.37
CA ILE A 529 10.67 -11.70 15.33
C ILE A 529 11.31 -10.35 15.03
N ILE A 530 11.82 -9.63 16.04
CA ILE A 530 12.50 -8.35 15.83
C ILE A 530 13.82 -8.57 15.07
N LYS A 531 14.56 -9.64 15.41
CA LYS A 531 15.76 -10.06 14.67
C LYS A 531 15.44 -10.42 13.22
N ASN A 532 14.34 -11.16 12.99
CA ASN A 532 13.90 -11.53 11.64
C ASN A 532 13.52 -10.32 10.77
N TYR A 533 13.06 -9.22 11.36
CA TYR A 533 12.82 -7.97 10.65
C TYR A 533 14.09 -7.10 10.53
N GLY A 534 15.23 -7.51 11.08
CA GLY A 534 16.45 -6.71 11.09
C GLY A 534 16.31 -5.41 11.90
N LEU A 535 15.52 -5.47 12.98
CA LEU A 535 15.23 -4.35 13.87
C LEU A 535 15.85 -4.53 15.27
N ASP A 536 16.66 -5.58 15.46
CA ASP A 536 17.42 -5.75 16.69
C ASP A 536 18.61 -4.77 16.75
N PRO A 537 19.09 -4.43 17.96
CA PRO A 537 20.13 -3.42 18.13
C PRO A 537 21.40 -3.64 17.28
N ARG A 538 21.86 -4.90 17.15
CA ARG A 538 23.05 -5.23 16.33
C ARG A 538 22.82 -4.92 14.85
N THR A 539 21.68 -5.31 14.30
CA THR A 539 21.33 -5.04 12.90
C THR A 539 21.11 -3.55 12.64
N LEU A 540 20.43 -2.85 13.56
CA LEU A 540 20.25 -1.39 13.46
C LEU A 540 21.58 -0.64 13.54
N LEU A 541 22.55 -1.12 14.33
CA LEU A 541 23.90 -0.56 14.40
C LEU A 541 24.61 -0.70 13.04
N ALA A 542 24.59 -1.89 12.44
CA ALA A 542 25.16 -2.11 11.10
C ALA A 542 24.52 -1.20 10.03
N LYS A 543 23.19 -1.03 10.08
CA LYS A 543 22.46 -0.09 9.20
C LYS A 543 22.91 1.36 9.42
N ALA A 544 23.08 1.80 10.66
CA ALA A 544 23.53 3.15 10.98
C ALA A 544 24.97 3.41 10.48
N GLU A 545 25.85 2.42 10.59
CA GLU A 545 27.23 2.50 10.06
C GLU A 545 27.27 2.55 8.54
N TYR A 546 26.47 1.71 7.87
CA TYR A 546 26.31 1.78 6.41
C TYR A 546 25.86 3.17 5.97
N LEU A 547 24.82 3.71 6.59
CA LEU A 547 24.34 5.05 6.26
C LEU A 547 25.41 6.11 6.53
N LEU A 548 26.19 5.97 7.61
CA LEU A 548 27.29 6.89 7.93
C LEU A 548 28.39 6.82 6.88
N ALA A 549 28.83 5.62 6.51
CA ALA A 549 29.84 5.39 5.48
C ALA A 549 29.39 5.96 4.14
N LYS A 550 28.13 5.73 3.74
CA LYS A 550 27.56 6.23 2.49
C LYS A 550 27.53 7.76 2.44
N VAL A 551 27.05 8.42 3.49
CA VAL A 551 26.98 9.89 3.55
C VAL A 551 28.39 10.50 3.60
N ASP A 552 29.28 9.93 4.41
CA ASP A 552 30.65 10.43 4.53
C ASP A 552 31.43 10.26 3.20
N PHE A 553 31.26 9.11 2.53
CA PHE A 553 31.80 8.86 1.20
C PHE A 553 31.28 9.88 0.18
N SER A 554 29.98 10.17 0.18
CA SER A 554 29.40 11.17 -0.73
C SER A 554 29.92 12.60 -0.54
N LEU A 555 30.49 12.91 0.64
CA LEU A 555 31.08 14.22 0.93
C LEU A 555 32.57 14.28 0.62
N ASN A 556 33.30 13.23 1.00
CA ASN A 556 34.76 13.26 1.02
C ASN A 556 35.38 12.46 -0.14
N ASN A 557 34.59 11.62 -0.82
CA ASN A 557 35.04 10.65 -1.81
C ASN A 557 36.21 9.75 -1.31
N ASP A 558 36.26 9.51 0.00
CA ASP A 558 37.34 8.78 0.68
C ASP A 558 36.92 7.31 0.90
N ILE A 559 37.43 6.44 0.02
CA ILE A 559 37.12 5.01 0.03
C ILE A 559 37.64 4.34 1.30
N GLN A 560 38.86 4.67 1.74
CA GLN A 560 39.48 4.02 2.91
C GLN A 560 38.74 4.39 4.19
N LYS A 561 38.35 5.66 4.32
CA LYS A 561 37.55 6.10 5.45
C LYS A 561 36.17 5.45 5.44
N ALA A 562 35.48 5.39 4.30
CA ALA A 562 34.20 4.70 4.20
C ALA A 562 34.30 3.21 4.56
N LEU A 563 35.36 2.55 4.09
CA LEU A 563 35.66 1.16 4.42
C LEU A 563 35.94 0.97 5.92
N SER A 564 36.69 1.88 6.54
CA SER A 564 36.96 1.85 7.98
C SER A 564 35.68 2.02 8.82
N ILE A 565 34.75 2.89 8.40
CA ILE A 565 33.47 3.08 9.07
C ILE A 565 32.64 1.80 9.02
N MET A 566 32.58 1.14 7.86
CA MET A 566 31.90 -0.15 7.71
C MET A 566 32.54 -1.24 8.57
N GLN A 567 33.87 -1.30 8.67
CA GLN A 567 34.57 -2.36 9.41
C GLN A 567 34.53 -2.20 10.94
N ASN A 568 34.10 -1.06 11.46
CA ASN A 568 34.15 -0.79 12.90
C ASN A 568 33.22 -1.67 13.74
N ASN A 569 31.96 -1.85 13.35
CA ASN A 569 31.01 -2.68 14.11
C ASN A 569 30.21 -3.68 13.24
N ILE A 570 30.51 -3.81 11.94
CA ILE A 570 29.98 -4.89 11.08
C ILE A 570 30.88 -6.13 11.22
N GLU A 571 30.61 -6.93 12.25
CA GLU A 571 31.28 -8.22 12.49
C GLU A 571 30.80 -9.31 11.52
N ASP A 572 29.55 -9.21 11.07
CA ASP A 572 28.87 -10.22 10.25
C ASP A 572 28.15 -9.53 9.07
N PRO A 573 28.64 -9.74 7.83
CA PRO A 573 28.01 -9.18 6.64
C PRO A 573 26.57 -9.65 6.41
N ASP A 574 26.11 -10.76 7.02
CA ASP A 574 24.72 -11.23 6.89
C ASP A 574 23.71 -10.24 7.47
N LEU A 575 24.15 -9.34 8.34
CA LEU A 575 23.33 -8.27 8.92
C LEU A 575 23.02 -7.14 7.92
N LEU A 576 23.72 -7.08 6.79
CA LEU A 576 23.58 -6.00 5.82
C LEU A 576 22.44 -6.28 4.84
N SER A 577 21.74 -5.21 4.43
CA SER A 577 20.81 -5.26 3.31
C SER A 577 21.55 -5.45 1.99
N THR A 578 20.82 -5.82 0.93
CA THR A 578 21.37 -5.96 -0.43
C THR A 578 22.07 -4.67 -0.90
N ASP A 579 21.52 -3.50 -0.57
CA ASP A 579 22.13 -2.19 -0.86
C ASP A 579 23.46 -1.99 -0.16
N ALA A 580 23.48 -2.32 1.13
CA ALA A 580 24.67 -2.17 1.94
C ALA A 580 25.75 -3.15 1.49
N LEU A 581 25.39 -4.38 1.10
CA LEU A 581 26.31 -5.37 0.54
C LEU A 581 26.88 -4.92 -0.81
N ALA A 582 26.04 -4.40 -1.72
CA ALA A 582 26.51 -3.90 -3.01
C ALA A 582 27.47 -2.71 -2.85
N PHE A 583 27.14 -1.77 -1.96
CA PHE A 583 28.02 -0.65 -1.63
C PHE A 583 29.33 -1.12 -0.99
N TYR A 584 29.25 -2.04 -0.02
CA TYR A 584 30.44 -2.56 0.66
C TYR A 584 31.36 -3.33 -0.27
N SER A 585 30.78 -4.13 -1.17
CA SER A 585 31.50 -4.81 -2.25
C SER A 585 32.24 -3.82 -3.14
N SER A 586 31.56 -2.73 -3.54
CA SER A 586 32.17 -1.67 -4.35
C SER A 586 33.38 -1.04 -3.65
N LEU A 587 33.29 -0.76 -2.35
CA LEU A 587 34.41 -0.22 -1.57
C LEU A 587 35.62 -1.17 -1.57
N PHE A 588 35.39 -2.49 -1.43
CA PHE A 588 36.48 -3.47 -1.51
C PHE A 588 37.08 -3.58 -2.90
N TYR A 589 36.25 -3.55 -3.94
CA TYR A 589 36.71 -3.59 -5.32
C TYR A 589 37.65 -2.41 -5.62
N PHE A 590 37.22 -1.19 -5.28
CA PHE A 590 38.05 0.01 -5.47
C PHE A 590 39.20 0.15 -4.45
N SER A 591 39.27 -0.72 -3.44
CA SER A 591 40.40 -0.82 -2.49
C SER A 591 41.35 -1.98 -2.82
N ASP A 592 41.34 -2.44 -4.07
CA ASP A 592 42.19 -3.52 -4.57
C ASP A 592 42.02 -4.86 -3.82
N LYS A 593 40.78 -5.17 -3.42
CA LYS A 593 40.39 -6.43 -2.75
C LYS A 593 39.22 -7.10 -3.48
N PRO A 594 39.38 -7.49 -4.76
CA PRO A 594 38.29 -8.00 -5.60
C PRO A 594 37.70 -9.33 -5.09
N ASP A 595 38.48 -10.18 -4.41
CA ASP A 595 37.97 -11.45 -3.88
C ASP A 595 36.94 -11.25 -2.76
N LYS A 596 37.17 -10.25 -1.88
CA LYS A 596 36.19 -9.86 -0.87
C LYS A 596 34.95 -9.22 -1.49
N ALA A 597 35.14 -8.43 -2.55
CA ALA A 597 34.03 -7.85 -3.28
C ALA A 597 33.12 -8.93 -3.87
N GLU A 598 33.72 -9.99 -4.45
CA GLU A 598 32.99 -11.14 -4.97
C GLU A 598 32.24 -11.91 -3.89
N GLU A 599 32.91 -12.20 -2.76
CA GLU A 599 32.32 -12.90 -1.63
C GLU A 599 31.03 -12.21 -1.16
N LEU A 600 31.07 -10.89 -1.01
CA LEU A 600 29.91 -10.09 -0.60
C LEU A 600 28.79 -10.06 -1.64
N LEU A 601 29.11 -10.00 -2.94
CA LEU A 601 28.08 -10.06 -4.00
C LEU A 601 27.42 -11.43 -4.07
N ARG A 602 28.21 -12.51 -3.94
CA ARG A 602 27.68 -13.88 -3.89
C ARG A 602 26.85 -14.11 -2.63
N LEU A 603 27.25 -13.54 -1.49
CA LEU A 603 26.45 -13.54 -0.26
C LEU A 603 25.12 -12.79 -0.46
N GLY A 604 25.17 -11.59 -1.03
CA GLY A 604 23.97 -10.82 -1.36
C GLY A 604 23.03 -11.58 -2.28
N TYR A 605 23.57 -12.28 -3.28
CA TYR A 605 22.76 -13.08 -4.21
C TYR A 605 22.18 -14.33 -3.54
N LYS A 606 22.91 -14.93 -2.59
CA LYS A 606 22.41 -16.05 -1.77
C LYS A 606 21.26 -15.59 -0.86
N LYS A 607 21.37 -14.39 -0.27
CA LYS A 607 20.36 -13.81 0.62
C LYS A 607 19.10 -13.39 -0.13
N ASP A 608 19.27 -12.69 -1.25
CA ASP A 608 18.18 -12.27 -2.11
C ASP A 608 18.57 -12.39 -3.60
N PRO A 609 18.23 -13.53 -4.24
CA PRO A 609 18.63 -13.80 -5.61
C PRO A 609 17.79 -13.04 -6.65
N TYR A 610 16.84 -12.20 -6.22
CA TYR A 610 15.98 -11.41 -7.09
C TYR A 610 16.24 -9.92 -6.97
N SER A 611 17.15 -9.49 -6.09
CA SER A 611 17.49 -8.07 -5.97
C SER A 611 18.24 -7.59 -7.20
N LEU A 612 17.63 -6.69 -7.96
CA LEU A 612 18.23 -6.15 -9.19
C LEU A 612 19.57 -5.45 -8.89
N ARG A 613 19.71 -4.86 -7.69
CA ARG A 613 20.92 -4.16 -7.25
C ARG A 613 22.12 -5.11 -7.13
N ILE A 614 21.90 -6.29 -6.55
CA ILE A 614 22.93 -7.33 -6.46
C ILE A 614 23.18 -7.97 -7.82
N VAL A 615 22.11 -8.32 -8.56
CA VAL A 615 22.23 -8.99 -9.86
C VAL A 615 23.06 -8.17 -10.83
N PHE A 616 22.81 -6.86 -10.94
CA PHE A 616 23.59 -6.00 -11.83
C PHE A 616 25.04 -5.85 -11.37
N SER A 617 25.25 -5.58 -10.08
CA SER A 617 26.61 -5.47 -9.52
C SER A 617 27.42 -6.76 -9.74
N LEU A 618 26.78 -7.93 -9.61
CA LEU A 618 27.39 -9.24 -9.86
C LEU A 618 27.68 -9.47 -11.35
N CYS A 619 26.77 -9.08 -12.25
CA CYS A 619 26.99 -9.18 -13.70
C CYS A 619 28.16 -8.30 -14.15
N ASP A 620 28.23 -7.05 -13.67
CA ASP A 620 29.32 -6.13 -13.96
C ASP A 620 30.66 -6.69 -13.45
N PHE A 621 30.67 -7.22 -12.22
CA PHE A 621 31.85 -7.83 -11.63
C PHE A 621 32.34 -9.05 -12.43
N ILE A 622 31.42 -9.96 -12.82
CA ILE A 622 31.76 -11.16 -13.60
C ILE A 622 32.28 -10.79 -14.98
N LEU A 623 31.69 -9.77 -15.62
CA LEU A 623 32.13 -9.30 -16.92
C LEU A 623 33.58 -8.81 -16.85
N ILE A 624 33.90 -8.00 -15.84
CA ILE A 624 35.23 -7.41 -15.68
C ILE A 624 36.27 -8.46 -15.27
N LYS A 625 35.96 -9.33 -14.30
CA LYS A 625 36.93 -10.28 -13.74
C LYS A 625 37.11 -11.54 -14.57
N TYR A 626 36.03 -12.06 -15.14
CA TYR A 626 36.01 -13.40 -15.76
C TYR A 626 35.63 -13.39 -17.25
N GLY A 627 34.97 -12.34 -17.75
CA GLY A 627 34.43 -12.33 -19.11
C GLY A 627 33.39 -13.44 -19.37
N ASN A 628 32.81 -14.04 -18.32
CA ASN A 628 31.94 -15.21 -18.43
C ASN A 628 30.51 -14.82 -18.84
N LEU A 629 30.28 -14.72 -20.15
CA LEU A 629 28.98 -14.32 -20.72
C LEU A 629 27.84 -15.31 -20.40
N ALA A 630 28.14 -16.60 -20.22
CA ALA A 630 27.13 -17.61 -19.92
C ALA A 630 26.57 -17.45 -18.48
N GLU A 631 27.44 -17.10 -17.53
CA GLU A 631 27.01 -16.82 -16.15
C GLU A 631 26.20 -15.52 -16.07
N ILE A 632 26.60 -14.49 -16.82
CA ILE A 632 25.83 -13.24 -16.93
C ILE A 632 24.44 -13.50 -17.53
N GLU A 633 24.36 -14.30 -18.61
CA GLU A 633 23.08 -14.66 -19.24
C GLU A 633 22.13 -15.32 -18.25
N LYS A 634 22.64 -16.24 -17.43
CA LYS A 634 21.85 -16.94 -16.40
C LYS A 634 21.23 -15.95 -15.41
N TYR A 635 22.00 -14.98 -14.92
CA TYR A 635 21.50 -13.97 -13.98
C TYR A 635 20.56 -12.97 -14.65
N ALA A 636 20.89 -12.49 -15.85
CA ALA A 636 20.08 -11.52 -16.60
C ALA A 636 18.72 -12.11 -17.02
N LEU A 637 18.68 -13.35 -17.50
CA LEU A 637 17.41 -14.03 -17.83
C LEU A 637 16.56 -14.30 -16.59
N LYS A 638 17.20 -14.59 -15.46
CA LYS A 638 16.48 -14.72 -14.18
C LYS A 638 15.85 -13.37 -13.79
N ALA A 639 16.58 -12.26 -13.88
CA ALA A 639 16.01 -10.93 -13.66
C ALA A 639 14.84 -10.66 -14.62
N PHE A 640 15.01 -10.92 -15.92
CA PHE A 640 13.97 -10.70 -16.93
C PHE A 640 12.68 -11.49 -16.68
N LYS A 641 12.79 -12.70 -16.15
CA LYS A 641 11.62 -13.51 -15.78
C LYS A 641 10.70 -12.82 -14.75
N TYR A 642 11.26 -12.03 -13.82
CA TYR A 642 10.51 -11.32 -12.78
C TYR A 642 10.27 -9.85 -13.12
N TYR A 643 11.21 -9.22 -13.83
CA TYR A 643 11.17 -7.80 -14.16
C TYR A 643 11.22 -7.60 -15.68
N PRO A 644 10.26 -8.14 -16.46
CA PRO A 644 10.35 -8.13 -17.91
C PRO A 644 10.29 -6.72 -18.53
N TYR A 645 9.75 -5.77 -17.77
CA TYR A 645 9.70 -4.35 -18.15
C TYR A 645 10.88 -3.53 -17.62
N ASP A 646 11.80 -4.07 -16.81
CA ASP A 646 12.89 -3.25 -16.25
C ASP A 646 13.90 -2.80 -17.33
N THR A 647 14.16 -1.49 -17.38
CA THR A 647 15.03 -0.89 -18.41
C THR A 647 16.45 -1.44 -18.38
N LYS A 648 17.01 -1.61 -17.17
CA LYS A 648 18.40 -2.04 -17.02
C LYS A 648 18.57 -3.51 -17.39
N THR A 649 17.60 -4.33 -17.06
CA THR A 649 17.54 -5.75 -17.43
C THR A 649 17.47 -5.92 -18.95
N LEU A 650 16.59 -5.18 -19.62
CA LEU A 650 16.48 -5.20 -21.07
C LEU A 650 17.75 -4.70 -21.76
N LEU A 651 18.37 -3.63 -21.25
CA LEU A 651 19.63 -3.12 -21.76
C LEU A 651 20.78 -4.13 -21.60
N LEU A 652 20.86 -4.79 -20.43
CA LEU A 652 21.87 -5.82 -20.16
C LEU A 652 21.75 -6.97 -21.14
N LEU A 653 20.53 -7.47 -21.39
CA LEU A 653 20.28 -8.56 -22.35
C LEU A 653 20.57 -8.14 -23.79
N THR A 654 20.20 -6.91 -24.16
CA THR A 654 20.50 -6.34 -25.48
C THR A 654 22.02 -6.31 -25.73
N LYS A 655 22.79 -5.78 -24.78
CA LYS A 655 24.25 -5.73 -24.86
C LYS A 655 24.88 -7.12 -24.85
N LEU A 656 24.40 -8.02 -24.00
CA LEU A 656 24.89 -9.39 -23.89
C LEU A 656 24.76 -10.13 -25.23
N TYR A 657 23.57 -10.13 -25.84
CA TYR A 657 23.36 -10.87 -27.10
C TYR A 657 24.03 -10.22 -28.31
N LYS A 658 24.28 -8.90 -28.27
CA LYS A 658 25.18 -8.23 -29.21
C LYS A 658 26.59 -8.83 -29.14
N VAL A 659 27.15 -8.95 -27.94
CA VAL A 659 28.52 -9.47 -27.73
C VAL A 659 28.61 -10.96 -28.05
N LYS A 660 27.59 -11.76 -27.71
CA LYS A 660 27.55 -13.19 -28.06
C LYS A 660 27.35 -13.47 -29.56
N GLY A 661 26.96 -12.46 -30.35
CA GLY A 661 26.68 -12.63 -31.79
C GLY A 661 25.36 -13.37 -32.08
N GLU A 662 24.48 -13.54 -31.09
CA GLU A 662 23.19 -14.22 -31.24
C GLU A 662 22.15 -13.27 -31.86
N ARG A 663 22.18 -13.16 -33.19
CA ARG A 663 21.42 -12.15 -33.97
C ARG A 663 19.92 -12.14 -33.68
N GLU A 664 19.29 -13.30 -33.54
CA GLU A 664 17.84 -13.39 -33.30
C GLU A 664 17.44 -12.80 -31.93
N LYS A 665 18.15 -13.19 -30.86
CA LYS A 665 17.91 -12.64 -29.53
C LYS A 665 18.30 -11.17 -29.45
N TYR A 666 19.38 -10.77 -30.11
CA TYR A 666 19.78 -9.37 -30.18
C TYR A 666 18.70 -8.52 -30.88
N ALA A 667 18.12 -9.00 -31.98
CA ALA A 667 17.00 -8.35 -32.66
C ALA A 667 15.78 -8.22 -31.73
N TYR A 668 15.42 -9.31 -31.05
CA TYR A 668 14.31 -9.32 -30.10
C TYR A 668 14.48 -8.33 -28.96
N PHE A 669 15.61 -8.35 -28.26
CA PHE A 669 15.83 -7.46 -27.12
C PHE A 669 16.02 -6.00 -27.55
N SER A 670 16.64 -5.74 -28.71
CA SER A 670 16.69 -4.38 -29.29
C SER A 670 15.29 -3.86 -29.59
N TYR A 671 14.40 -4.71 -30.14
CA TYR A 671 13.02 -4.34 -30.43
C TYR A 671 12.25 -3.99 -29.16
N VAL A 672 12.29 -4.88 -28.16
CA VAL A 672 11.59 -4.70 -26.88
C VAL A 672 12.14 -3.49 -26.12
N TYR A 673 13.47 -3.33 -26.08
CA TYR A 673 14.11 -2.18 -25.44
C TYR A 673 13.74 -0.88 -26.16
N GLY A 674 13.76 -0.86 -27.50
CA GLY A 674 13.34 0.26 -28.32
C GLY A 674 11.87 0.64 -28.13
N LEU A 675 10.97 -0.36 -28.07
CA LEU A 675 9.56 -0.15 -27.71
C LEU A 675 9.42 0.49 -26.34
N ARG A 676 10.08 -0.09 -25.33
CA ARG A 676 9.98 0.38 -23.94
C ARG A 676 10.49 1.81 -23.77
N THR A 677 11.65 2.11 -24.33
CA THR A 677 12.37 3.37 -24.10
C THR A 677 12.06 4.43 -25.15
N HIS A 678 11.24 4.07 -26.14
CA HIS A 678 10.99 4.89 -27.31
C HIS A 678 12.30 5.27 -28.04
N SER A 679 13.25 4.32 -28.11
CA SER A 679 14.54 4.50 -28.79
C SER A 679 14.43 4.14 -30.27
N LEU A 680 14.47 5.15 -31.12
CA LEU A 680 14.45 5.00 -32.58
C LEU A 680 15.68 4.23 -33.09
N GLU A 681 16.83 4.40 -32.44
CA GLU A 681 18.07 3.70 -32.78
C GLU A 681 17.92 2.20 -32.58
N ASP A 682 17.44 1.77 -31.41
CA ASP A 682 17.26 0.35 -31.09
C ASP A 682 16.18 -0.31 -31.97
N LEU A 683 15.11 0.42 -32.31
CA LEU A 683 14.12 -0.05 -33.27
C LEU A 683 14.71 -0.24 -34.68
N LYS A 684 15.56 0.69 -35.15
CA LYS A 684 16.25 0.57 -36.45
C LYS A 684 17.26 -0.57 -36.46
N ILE A 685 17.97 -0.80 -35.35
CA ILE A 685 18.84 -1.97 -35.16
C ILE A 685 18.02 -3.25 -35.28
N ALA A 686 16.90 -3.35 -34.57
CA ALA A 686 16.02 -4.51 -34.63
C ALA A 686 15.48 -4.75 -36.05
N HIS A 687 15.01 -3.70 -36.72
CA HIS A 687 14.56 -3.74 -38.11
C HIS A 687 15.64 -4.34 -39.04
N ASN A 688 16.85 -3.81 -38.99
CA ASN A 688 17.95 -4.28 -39.84
C ASN A 688 18.31 -5.75 -39.56
N LEU A 689 18.29 -6.16 -38.29
CA LEU A 689 18.52 -7.56 -37.93
C LEU A 689 17.39 -8.47 -38.40
N TYR A 690 16.12 -8.05 -38.30
CA TYR A 690 14.99 -8.82 -38.82
C TYR A 690 15.01 -8.96 -40.34
N LEU A 691 15.48 -7.92 -41.05
CA LEU A 691 15.73 -7.98 -42.48
C LEU A 691 16.78 -9.04 -42.81
N LEU A 692 17.91 -9.04 -42.11
CA LEU A 692 18.98 -10.04 -42.28
C LEU A 692 18.52 -11.47 -41.93
N LEU A 693 17.56 -11.60 -41.00
CA LEU A 693 16.99 -12.89 -40.58
C LEU A 693 15.80 -13.34 -41.45
N ASN A 694 15.40 -12.57 -42.46
CA ASN A 694 14.22 -12.81 -43.30
C ASN A 694 12.90 -12.96 -42.50
N ASN A 695 12.78 -12.31 -41.33
CA ASN A 695 11.57 -12.38 -40.51
C ASN A 695 10.58 -11.26 -40.89
N LYS A 696 9.76 -11.51 -41.92
CA LYS A 696 8.83 -10.51 -42.49
C LYS A 696 7.85 -9.92 -41.47
N ASP A 697 7.29 -10.76 -40.59
CA ASP A 697 6.29 -10.32 -39.61
C ASP A 697 6.88 -9.34 -38.59
N ARG A 698 8.08 -9.65 -38.08
CA ARG A 698 8.79 -8.78 -37.13
C ARG A 698 9.35 -7.53 -37.78
N LEU A 699 9.80 -7.64 -39.04
CA LEU A 699 10.25 -6.51 -39.85
C LEU A 699 9.15 -5.46 -40.00
N LEU A 700 7.95 -5.89 -40.42
CA LEU A 700 6.80 -5.00 -40.60
C LEU A 700 6.37 -4.33 -39.30
N LYS A 701 6.40 -5.07 -38.18
CA LYS A 701 6.14 -4.50 -36.85
C LYS A 701 7.14 -3.40 -36.49
N ALA A 702 8.44 -3.66 -36.69
CA ALA A 702 9.49 -2.67 -36.45
C ALA A 702 9.35 -1.43 -37.34
N GLU A 703 9.06 -1.62 -38.63
CA GLU A 703 8.83 -0.52 -39.59
C GLU A 703 7.64 0.35 -39.17
N ASN A 704 6.48 -0.27 -38.88
CA ASN A 704 5.29 0.44 -38.41
C ASN A 704 5.58 1.24 -37.14
N ARG A 705 6.36 0.66 -36.21
CA ARG A 705 6.70 1.33 -34.96
C ARG A 705 7.63 2.51 -35.17
N ILE A 706 8.67 2.35 -36.00
CA ILE A 706 9.58 3.42 -36.41
C ILE A 706 8.78 4.59 -36.98
N VAL A 707 7.90 4.33 -37.96
CA VAL A 707 7.06 5.36 -38.58
C VAL A 707 6.16 6.04 -37.56
N SER A 708 5.53 5.27 -36.66
CA SER A 708 4.66 5.83 -35.62
C SER A 708 5.43 6.73 -34.65
N LEU A 709 6.63 6.32 -34.24
CA LEU A 709 7.44 7.06 -33.29
C LEU A 709 8.06 8.31 -33.93
N GLU A 710 8.48 8.26 -35.20
CA GLU A 710 8.95 9.42 -35.94
C GLU A 710 7.86 10.50 -36.09
N LYS A 711 6.59 10.08 -36.29
CA LYS A 711 5.45 11.02 -36.28
C LYS A 711 5.28 11.71 -34.93
N ILE A 712 5.27 10.93 -33.84
CA ILE A 712 5.15 11.45 -32.46
C ILE A 712 6.29 12.42 -32.14
N LEU A 713 7.54 12.04 -32.43
CA LEU A 713 8.73 12.85 -32.15
C LEU A 713 8.80 14.13 -33.00
N SER A 714 8.20 14.12 -34.20
CA SER A 714 8.14 15.30 -35.07
C SER A 714 7.01 16.27 -34.72
N GLY A 715 6.18 15.96 -33.72
CA GLY A 715 5.07 16.83 -33.27
C GLY A 715 3.96 16.99 -34.30
N ARG A 716 3.78 16.00 -35.20
CA ARG A 716 2.78 16.05 -36.29
C ARG A 716 1.41 15.47 -35.93
N ASP A 717 1.12 15.29 -34.63
CA ASP A 717 -0.16 14.78 -34.10
C ASP A 717 -0.79 15.75 -33.09
#